data_AF-A0A8B7NMX5-F1
#
_entry.id   AF-A0A8B7NMX5-F1
#
_cell.length_a   1.000
_cell.length_b   1.000
_cell.length_c   1.000
_cell.angle_alpha   90.00
_cell.angle_beta   90.00
_cell.angle_gamma   90.00
#
_symmetry.space_group_name_H-M   'P 1'
#
loop_
_entity.id
_entity.type
_entity.pdbx_description
1 polymer ?
#
loop_
_entity_poly.entity_id
_entity_poly.type
_entity_poly.pdbx_seq_one_letter_code
_entity_poly.pdbx_strand_id
1 'polypeptide(L)'
;MDNKNKKESSGLRKADRVRNLCIMAHVDHGKTTLADTLIATNGIISEKQAGSIKYMDSRPDEMARGITMKSSCITLAYPHQNESYLINLIDSPGHVDFTSEVSTAVRLCDGCILVVDVVEGVCAQTKAVMRQAWVSGVKPVLVLNKIDRLILEKELAPLDAYYHIANVLEQVNAYMAELYNTDVFGRTNDRTDADQRRSSSSKTAGPSSPSKTEGPSSPSKTEGPSSPSKTEGPYSPSKNSSCLTEGKSLVDWGIEDIDDSDLYFNPTDGNVVFASAIDCWGFGISQFAEQFSSKLGMSLKVLSKTLWGDFYISSKGGEKRILKGARDKRKNPLFVTLILDNLYQVYKKVRPATADPADVRKIADSLNIKMSARLFESASESKTRFMHICSNWLPLSKAVLNMVVLQLPAPTTISEERAKKLLTTATHDFRSLPACSRSLLPHLQRCSSEPSAPLIVYVSKMFGVSCKKLRDADEKLRGGAAPPRGPLPPGDDEDVQDLTAEVLEEPEELLAFARVFSGSLKPGMEVYVLGPKHNPASVAPFMSPDGELSDEHLALCPHITRCKVGGVYLLLGREVQSLGSAGAGLLVGVGGLTGHIVKSGSLSSTPACPPFTHVIHTAGPSLNGDAEGSLLRVQVLPKNPRCLPELREGLRLLNQADPCVQVWLESSGQYMIGAAGEVHLQRCLSDLQDKYARTAVTASAPIVPFRETIVPRPRVDNTNEAIEGENVDTSKLAGDGAVRLDAALGSIRVRAVPLPSSVTELLCANSELLSALSSQSNTINVAAGMASQNSFLKKPSDAFNSQINSLFKETKSHLNDHDENSDVIISNGGDAKSNVSSKTEEKSARDFESEGISVVDSSIETPKEAKANDGDKITDDVKGIQLGKTPEVVKGSEETLPLTSFTSTTRSSPQTLTRETQAALVHLKKQLSEAFSAAGEEWAGAEDQMWTVGPHYCGPNILLNRVPSYGDRPSIWMPKASMPSSPLASMDHALVTGFQLCCAAGSLCEEPLMGVCFLVEDWQPPSDSAQLPPGKVMMLSKELFLNAFDEQPRRMMVATYSCVVSVTSEVVGRVYSVLGRRHGRILAGDITEGSNAWNVTAYLPIVESIDFANELRKATSGEAQPQLMFSHWETLEVDPYWDPCTAEELKHFGQKADTENLARVYMNAVRRRKGIKEYGKKLVEFGEKQRTLTKNK
;
A
#
# COMPACT_ATOMS: atom_id res chain seq x y z
N MET A 1 -16.01 40.50 11.29
CA MET A 1 -14.90 39.89 12.08
C MET A 1 -13.55 39.98 11.36
N ASP A 2 -13.50 40.72 10.26
CA ASP A 2 -12.68 40.42 9.07
C ASP A 2 -11.21 40.84 9.23
N ASN A 3 -10.96 41.76 10.16
CA ASN A 3 -9.61 42.19 10.55
C ASN A 3 -8.84 41.18 11.42
N LYS A 4 -9.49 40.11 11.94
CA LYS A 4 -8.76 38.95 12.48
C LYS A 4 -8.26 38.05 11.35
N ASN A 5 -9.16 37.64 10.47
CA ASN A 5 -8.87 36.74 9.35
C ASN A 5 -7.81 37.32 8.39
N LYS A 6 -7.82 38.65 8.16
CA LYS A 6 -6.75 39.35 7.40
C LYS A 6 -5.38 39.40 8.10
N LYS A 7 -5.30 39.11 9.41
CA LYS A 7 -4.06 38.96 10.16
C LYS A 7 -3.59 37.51 10.23
N GLU A 8 -4.50 36.55 10.16
CA GLU A 8 -4.19 35.12 10.04
C GLU A 8 -3.64 34.79 8.63
N SER A 9 -4.18 35.40 7.58
CA SER A 9 -3.69 35.21 6.19
C SER A 9 -2.30 35.77 5.89
N SER A 10 -1.73 36.63 6.74
CA SER A 10 -0.32 37.02 6.67
C SER A 10 0.60 36.08 7.48
N GLY A 11 0.05 35.35 8.45
CA GLY A 11 0.74 34.27 9.18
C GLY A 11 0.97 33.01 8.33
N LEU A 12 0.13 32.76 7.32
CA LEU A 12 0.16 31.61 6.39
C LEU A 12 1.46 31.40 5.58
N ARG A 13 2.50 32.24 5.76
CA ARG A 13 3.65 32.36 4.85
C ARG A 13 4.96 31.71 5.32
N LYS A 14 5.00 31.04 6.48
CA LYS A 14 6.20 30.34 6.97
C LYS A 14 5.93 28.86 7.20
N ALA A 15 6.53 28.00 6.37
CA ALA A 15 6.44 26.55 6.50
C ALA A 15 6.92 26.04 7.87
N ASP A 16 7.89 26.71 8.51
CA ASP A 16 8.40 26.37 9.86
C ASP A 16 7.31 26.37 10.96
N ARG A 17 6.23 27.13 10.76
CA ARG A 17 5.09 27.23 11.69
C ARG A 17 3.91 26.32 11.31
N VAL A 18 4.07 25.50 10.28
CA VAL A 18 3.11 24.46 9.92
C VAL A 18 3.48 23.16 10.65
N ARG A 19 2.48 22.36 11.03
CA ARG A 19 2.63 20.96 11.44
C ARG A 19 1.57 20.13 10.73
N ASN A 20 1.99 19.18 9.89
CA ASN A 20 1.08 18.23 9.26
C ASN A 20 1.10 16.93 10.07
N LEU A 21 -0.04 16.50 10.60
CA LEU A 21 -0.13 15.25 11.35
C LEU A 21 -1.44 14.50 11.13
N CYS A 22 -1.40 13.21 11.47
CA CYS A 22 -2.56 12.32 11.51
C CYS A 22 -2.75 11.77 12.92
N ILE A 23 -3.99 11.46 13.29
CA ILE A 23 -4.30 10.66 14.49
C ILE A 23 -4.34 9.18 14.08
N MET A 24 -3.57 8.34 14.77
CA MET A 24 -3.36 6.92 14.46
C MET A 24 -3.62 6.07 15.71
N ALA A 25 -4.49 5.06 15.60
CA ALA A 25 -4.81 4.13 16.69
C ALA A 25 -5.69 2.96 16.23
N HIS A 26 -5.77 1.91 17.07
CA HIS A 26 -6.80 0.86 17.04
C HIS A 26 -8.24 1.44 17.11
N VAL A 27 -9.24 0.63 16.78
CA VAL A 27 -10.67 0.96 16.94
C VAL A 27 -10.98 1.36 18.39
N ASP A 28 -11.96 2.25 18.59
CA ASP A 28 -12.42 2.77 19.89
C ASP A 28 -11.38 3.40 20.85
N HIS A 29 -10.09 3.45 20.54
CA HIS A 29 -9.07 4.18 21.34
C HIS A 29 -9.34 5.69 21.52
N GLY A 30 -10.45 6.24 21.01
CA GLY A 30 -10.90 7.61 21.23
C GLY A 30 -10.34 8.65 20.27
N LYS A 31 -9.90 8.25 19.06
CA LYS A 31 -9.36 9.15 18.02
C LYS A 31 -10.29 10.35 17.73
N THR A 32 -11.52 10.05 17.31
CA THR A 32 -12.52 11.05 16.92
C THR A 32 -12.95 11.92 18.11
N THR A 33 -12.99 11.34 19.32
CA THR A 33 -13.26 12.05 20.58
C THR A 33 -12.15 13.05 20.93
N LEU A 34 -10.89 12.64 20.72
CA LEU A 34 -9.73 13.52 20.86
C LEU A 34 -9.76 14.63 19.79
N ALA A 35 -10.03 14.28 18.52
CA ALA A 35 -10.16 15.22 17.41
C ALA A 35 -11.21 16.32 17.71
N ASP A 36 -12.41 15.94 18.16
CA ASP A 36 -13.45 16.86 18.60
C ASP A 36 -12.94 17.87 19.65
N THR A 37 -12.17 17.42 20.64
CA THR A 37 -11.64 18.31 21.69
C THR A 37 -10.62 19.32 21.14
N LEU A 38 -9.83 18.92 20.14
CA LEU A 38 -8.93 19.83 19.41
C LEU A 38 -9.73 20.86 18.58
N ILE A 39 -10.80 20.41 17.91
CA ILE A 39 -11.67 21.24 17.05
C ILE A 39 -12.48 22.26 17.88
N ALA A 40 -12.99 21.85 19.04
CA ALA A 40 -13.74 22.71 19.97
C ALA A 40 -12.92 23.90 20.47
N THR A 41 -11.61 23.70 20.65
CA THR A 41 -10.68 24.74 21.16
C THR A 41 -10.54 25.93 20.21
N ASN A 42 -10.82 25.73 18.92
CA ASN A 42 -10.82 26.80 17.92
C ASN A 42 -12.21 27.41 17.69
N GLY A 43 -13.20 27.05 18.53
CA GLY A 43 -14.58 27.58 18.45
C GLY A 43 -15.41 27.05 17.26
N ILE A 44 -14.93 25.99 16.58
CA ILE A 44 -15.60 25.38 15.43
C ILE A 44 -16.83 24.55 15.87
N ILE A 45 -16.73 23.91 17.05
CA ILE A 45 -17.84 23.29 17.77
C ILE A 45 -17.84 23.80 19.23
N SER A 46 -18.96 23.68 19.94
CA SER A 46 -19.00 24.09 21.36
C SER A 46 -18.33 23.05 22.26
N GLU A 47 -17.62 23.50 23.31
CA GLU A 47 -16.95 22.62 24.29
C GLU A 47 -17.92 21.61 24.94
N LYS A 48 -19.19 21.98 25.13
CA LYS A 48 -20.22 21.10 25.69
C LYS A 48 -20.59 19.91 24.79
N GLN A 49 -20.28 20.01 23.50
CA GLN A 49 -20.62 19.01 22.49
C GLN A 49 -19.40 18.20 22.02
N ALA A 50 -18.19 18.64 22.38
CA ALA A 50 -16.95 17.94 22.07
C ALA A 50 -16.98 16.49 22.57
N GLY A 51 -16.59 15.56 21.71
CA GLY A 51 -16.56 14.13 21.99
C GLY A 51 -17.92 13.43 21.82
N SER A 52 -19.00 14.19 21.63
CA SER A 52 -20.36 13.66 21.39
C SER A 52 -20.85 13.85 19.96
N ILE A 53 -20.40 14.91 19.25
CA ILE A 53 -20.78 15.16 17.85
C ILE A 53 -20.00 14.27 16.87
N LYS A 54 -18.74 13.94 17.17
CA LYS A 54 -17.80 13.31 16.23
C LYS A 54 -17.76 14.09 14.90
N TYR A 55 -17.32 15.35 14.96
CA TYR A 55 -17.38 16.30 13.85
C TYR A 55 -16.71 15.78 12.57
N MET A 56 -15.64 14.97 12.69
CA MET A 56 -14.94 14.38 11.55
C MET A 56 -15.70 13.22 10.91
N ASP A 57 -16.45 12.44 11.69
CA ASP A 57 -17.40 11.43 11.18
C ASP A 57 -18.61 12.19 10.59
N SER A 58 -18.55 12.47 9.29
CA SER A 58 -19.51 13.34 8.61
C SER A 58 -20.59 12.57 7.86
N ARG A 59 -20.44 11.24 7.74
CA ARG A 59 -21.37 10.38 7.01
C ARG A 59 -22.37 9.68 7.95
N PRO A 60 -23.63 9.46 7.54
CA PRO A 60 -24.61 8.74 8.35
C PRO A 60 -24.20 7.30 8.71
N ASP A 61 -23.48 6.61 7.82
CA ASP A 61 -22.99 5.25 8.03
C ASP A 61 -21.81 5.17 9.01
N GLU A 62 -20.93 6.19 9.05
CA GLU A 62 -19.91 6.33 10.11
C GLU A 62 -20.56 6.55 11.48
N MET A 63 -21.53 7.48 11.55
CA MET A 63 -22.27 7.76 12.79
C MET A 63 -23.04 6.54 13.30
N ALA A 64 -23.72 5.79 12.41
CA ALA A 64 -24.50 4.61 12.77
C ALA A 64 -23.63 3.39 13.16
N ARG A 65 -22.45 3.23 12.54
CA ARG A 65 -21.50 2.15 12.86
C ARG A 65 -20.58 2.49 14.03
N GLY A 66 -20.49 3.76 14.41
CA GLY A 66 -19.59 4.27 15.45
C GLY A 66 -18.11 4.34 15.05
N ILE A 67 -17.77 4.01 13.80
CA ILE A 67 -16.39 3.96 13.28
C ILE A 67 -16.17 5.00 12.18
N THR A 68 -15.07 5.74 12.28
CA THR A 68 -14.52 6.55 11.19
C THR A 68 -14.12 5.64 10.03
N MET A 69 -14.57 5.95 8.82
CA MET A 69 -14.27 5.18 7.60
C MET A 69 -13.48 6.00 6.56
N LYS A 70 -13.74 7.30 6.42
CA LYS A 70 -13.10 8.20 5.44
C LYS A 70 -12.12 9.16 6.13
N SER A 71 -10.83 9.10 5.77
CA SER A 71 -9.82 10.05 6.29
C SER A 71 -10.21 11.49 5.93
N SER A 72 -10.31 12.36 6.93
CA SER A 72 -10.82 13.74 6.83
C SER A 72 -9.83 14.74 7.44
N CYS A 73 -9.69 15.93 6.83
CA CYS A 73 -8.66 16.91 7.19
C CYS A 73 -9.26 18.22 7.69
N ILE A 74 -8.68 18.78 8.76
CA ILE A 74 -9.03 20.10 9.32
C ILE A 74 -7.78 20.91 9.68
N THR A 75 -7.74 22.17 9.25
CA THR A 75 -6.68 23.11 9.61
C THR A 75 -7.03 23.82 10.92
N LEU A 76 -6.14 23.75 11.91
CA LEU A 76 -6.30 24.36 13.23
C LEU A 76 -5.25 25.47 13.44
N ALA A 77 -5.67 26.68 13.82
CA ALA A 77 -4.75 27.76 14.20
C ALA A 77 -4.51 27.73 15.71
N TYR A 78 -3.24 27.68 16.15
CA TYR A 78 -2.89 27.54 17.57
C TYR A 78 -1.84 28.57 18.04
N PRO A 79 -2.14 29.43 19.03
CA PRO A 79 -1.20 30.40 19.57
C PRO A 79 -0.26 29.76 20.61
N HIS A 80 1.05 29.85 20.39
CA HIS A 80 2.08 29.36 21.32
C HIS A 80 3.24 30.35 21.41
N GLN A 81 3.60 30.77 22.65
CA GLN A 81 4.68 31.73 22.93
C GLN A 81 4.65 33.02 22.07
N ASN A 82 3.45 33.63 21.94
CA ASN A 82 3.16 34.79 21.09
C ASN A 82 3.28 34.59 19.57
N GLU A 83 3.67 33.39 19.10
CA GLU A 83 3.57 32.99 17.69
C GLU A 83 2.24 32.27 17.42
N SER A 84 1.85 32.17 16.15
CA SER A 84 0.68 31.40 15.71
C SER A 84 1.13 30.30 14.76
N TYR A 85 0.72 29.06 15.07
CA TYR A 85 1.02 27.85 14.31
C TYR A 85 -0.21 27.38 13.53
N LEU A 86 0.02 26.75 12.38
CA LEU A 86 -1.02 26.09 11.59
C LEU A 86 -0.84 24.58 11.68
N ILE A 87 -1.80 23.92 12.30
CA ILE A 87 -1.77 22.50 12.63
C ILE A 87 -2.79 21.81 11.73
N ASN A 88 -2.31 21.17 10.67
CA ASN A 88 -3.14 20.40 9.74
C ASN A 88 -3.34 19.00 10.33
N LEU A 89 -4.56 18.73 10.81
CA LEU A 89 -4.94 17.51 11.48
C LEU A 89 -5.75 16.63 10.53
N ILE A 90 -5.25 15.42 10.25
CA ILE A 90 -6.00 14.38 9.56
C ILE A 90 -6.53 13.39 10.61
N ASP A 91 -7.84 13.24 10.72
CA ASP A 91 -8.43 12.10 11.42
C ASP A 91 -8.46 10.90 10.47
N SER A 92 -8.04 9.73 10.93
CA SER A 92 -7.82 8.55 10.07
C SER A 92 -8.57 7.32 10.60
N PRO A 93 -9.11 6.47 9.69
CA PRO A 93 -10.03 5.42 10.07
C PRO A 93 -9.36 4.34 10.90
N GLY A 94 -10.08 3.87 11.91
CA GLY A 94 -9.55 2.88 12.87
C GLY A 94 -9.65 1.43 12.42
N HIS A 95 -10.46 1.10 11.42
CA HIS A 95 -10.78 -0.29 11.07
C HIS A 95 -9.81 -0.87 10.02
N VAL A 96 -9.49 -2.16 10.13
CA VAL A 96 -8.47 -2.82 9.29
C VAL A 96 -8.74 -2.66 7.79
N ASP A 97 -9.98 -2.84 7.34
CA ASP A 97 -10.43 -2.64 5.94
C ASP A 97 -10.01 -1.29 5.32
N PHE A 98 -9.83 -0.24 6.12
CA PHE A 98 -9.50 1.12 5.64
C PHE A 98 -8.02 1.49 5.85
N THR A 99 -7.13 0.52 6.08
CA THR A 99 -5.69 0.75 6.30
C THR A 99 -5.02 1.49 5.12
N SER A 100 -5.57 1.39 3.91
CA SER A 100 -5.18 2.18 2.73
C SER A 100 -5.46 3.68 2.86
N GLU A 101 -6.55 4.07 3.51
CA GLU A 101 -6.88 5.47 3.83
C GLU A 101 -6.01 6.04 4.95
N VAL A 102 -5.47 5.17 5.82
CA VAL A 102 -4.42 5.54 6.77
C VAL A 102 -3.08 5.72 6.02
N SER A 103 -2.65 4.77 5.18
CA SER A 103 -1.38 4.87 4.42
C SER A 103 -1.32 6.10 3.50
N THR A 104 -2.44 6.47 2.87
CA THR A 104 -2.52 7.68 2.03
C THR A 104 -2.50 8.96 2.84
N ALA A 105 -3.15 9.00 4.01
CA ALA A 105 -3.08 10.13 4.94
C ALA A 105 -1.67 10.33 5.52
N VAL A 106 -1.07 9.28 6.09
CA VAL A 106 0.24 9.33 6.78
C VAL A 106 1.35 9.84 5.85
N ARG A 107 1.31 9.49 4.55
CA ARG A 107 2.31 9.94 3.56
C ARG A 107 2.34 11.47 3.38
N LEU A 108 1.25 12.19 3.67
CA LEU A 108 1.21 13.66 3.65
C LEU A 108 1.70 14.31 4.95
N CYS A 109 1.81 13.56 6.05
CA CYS A 109 2.14 14.08 7.38
C CYS A 109 3.64 14.15 7.66
N ASP A 110 4.06 15.05 8.56
CA ASP A 110 5.42 15.12 9.08
C ASP A 110 5.56 14.31 10.39
N GLY A 111 4.48 14.22 11.18
CA GLY A 111 4.39 13.39 12.37
C GLY A 111 3.00 12.74 12.55
N CYS A 112 2.80 12.01 13.65
CA CYS A 112 1.50 11.44 14.01
C CYS A 112 1.26 11.44 15.52
N ILE A 113 -0.02 11.48 15.92
CA ILE A 113 -0.45 11.21 17.30
C ILE A 113 -0.85 9.74 17.38
N LEU A 114 -0.11 8.94 18.14
CA LEU A 114 -0.44 7.57 18.48
C LEU A 114 -1.35 7.57 19.73
N VAL A 115 -2.59 7.09 19.62
CA VAL A 115 -3.52 7.00 20.77
C VAL A 115 -3.62 5.56 21.25
N VAL A 116 -3.37 5.34 22.55
CA VAL A 116 -3.47 4.02 23.20
C VAL A 116 -4.44 4.12 24.36
N ASP A 117 -5.47 3.26 24.38
CA ASP A 117 -6.32 3.07 25.56
C ASP A 117 -5.50 2.36 26.64
N VAL A 118 -5.40 2.95 27.83
CA VAL A 118 -4.62 2.36 28.93
C VAL A 118 -5.25 1.08 29.50
N VAL A 119 -6.53 0.79 29.26
CA VAL A 119 -7.19 -0.45 29.70
C VAL A 119 -6.90 -1.62 28.76
N GLU A 120 -6.83 -1.35 27.46
CA GLU A 120 -6.67 -2.36 26.39
C GLU A 120 -5.19 -2.56 26.00
N GLY A 121 -4.36 -1.53 26.13
CA GLY A 121 -2.92 -1.61 25.92
C GLY A 121 -2.49 -1.86 24.46
N VAL A 122 -1.41 -2.62 24.28
CA VAL A 122 -0.75 -2.79 22.97
C VAL A 122 -1.28 -4.01 22.21
N CYS A 123 -2.52 -3.89 21.74
CA CYS A 123 -3.18 -4.88 20.88
C CYS A 123 -2.50 -5.07 19.50
N ALA A 124 -2.83 -6.16 18.81
CA ALA A 124 -2.26 -6.51 17.49
C ALA A 124 -2.42 -5.39 16.44
N GLN A 125 -3.60 -4.76 16.34
CA GLN A 125 -3.77 -3.60 15.46
C GLN A 125 -2.93 -2.38 15.92
N THR A 126 -2.72 -2.16 17.23
CA THR A 126 -1.83 -1.09 17.72
C THR A 126 -0.42 -1.30 17.19
N LYS A 127 0.09 -2.54 17.20
CA LYS A 127 1.37 -2.92 16.59
C LYS A 127 1.41 -2.70 15.07
N ALA A 128 0.31 -2.99 14.36
CA ALA A 128 0.23 -2.74 12.91
C ALA A 128 0.26 -1.23 12.59
N VAL A 129 -0.49 -0.42 13.33
CA VAL A 129 -0.55 1.06 13.20
C VAL A 129 0.81 1.70 13.52
N MET A 130 1.50 1.24 14.57
CA MET A 130 2.86 1.69 14.88
C MET A 130 3.86 1.34 13.77
N ARG A 131 3.79 0.12 13.22
CA ARG A 131 4.62 -0.31 12.07
C ARG A 131 4.36 0.54 10.83
N GLN A 132 3.11 0.93 10.58
CA GLN A 132 2.72 1.80 9.48
C GLN A 132 3.29 3.22 9.61
N ALA A 133 3.33 3.78 10.84
CA ALA A 133 3.98 5.05 11.13
C ALA A 133 5.51 4.96 10.90
N TRP A 134 6.14 3.89 11.41
CA TRP A 134 7.58 3.62 11.26
C TRP A 134 8.00 3.54 9.79
N VAL A 135 7.36 2.67 8.99
CA VAL A 135 7.64 2.50 7.55
C VAL A 135 7.40 3.79 6.76
N SER A 136 6.52 4.67 7.22
CA SER A 136 6.25 5.96 6.57
C SER A 136 7.24 7.08 6.94
N GLY A 137 8.10 6.89 7.94
CA GLY A 137 9.07 7.88 8.39
C GLY A 137 8.41 9.16 8.98
N VAL A 138 7.31 9.00 9.71
CA VAL A 138 6.67 10.09 10.47
C VAL A 138 7.08 10.01 11.94
N LYS A 139 7.40 11.15 12.58
CA LYS A 139 7.73 11.15 14.02
C LYS A 139 6.46 10.95 14.86
N PRO A 140 6.37 9.92 15.72
CA PRO A 140 5.20 9.70 16.56
C PRO A 140 5.28 10.49 17.88
N VAL A 141 4.12 10.85 18.43
CA VAL A 141 3.96 11.27 19.83
C VAL A 141 2.78 10.52 20.46
N LEU A 142 2.90 10.17 21.74
CA LEU A 142 1.99 9.23 22.41
C LEU A 142 0.92 9.95 23.25
N VAL A 143 -0.33 9.53 23.11
CA VAL A 143 -1.43 9.90 24.00
C VAL A 143 -1.98 8.65 24.67
N LEU A 144 -1.74 8.53 25.98
CA LEU A 144 -2.30 7.49 26.83
C LEU A 144 -3.69 7.95 27.28
N ASN A 145 -4.72 7.40 26.65
CA ASN A 145 -6.12 7.83 26.74
C ASN A 145 -6.96 6.86 27.59
N LYS A 146 -8.20 7.29 27.90
CA LYS A 146 -9.19 6.58 28.72
C LYS A 146 -8.73 6.26 30.16
N ILE A 147 -7.85 7.09 30.73
CA ILE A 147 -7.37 6.93 32.13
C ILE A 147 -8.51 6.98 33.15
N ASP A 148 -9.62 7.64 32.83
CA ASP A 148 -10.87 7.62 33.59
C ASP A 148 -11.40 6.20 33.85
N ARG A 149 -11.22 5.26 32.92
CA ARG A 149 -11.67 3.86 33.08
C ARG A 149 -10.88 3.11 34.16
N LEU A 150 -9.61 3.45 34.39
CA LEU A 150 -8.83 2.89 35.51
C LEU A 150 -9.41 3.31 36.87
N ILE A 151 -10.05 4.48 36.92
CA ILE A 151 -10.66 5.08 38.11
C ILE A 151 -12.11 4.59 38.30
N LEU A 152 -12.87 4.47 37.21
CA LEU A 152 -14.33 4.27 37.22
C LEU A 152 -14.80 2.85 36.86
N GLU A 153 -14.04 2.08 36.06
CA GLU A 153 -14.39 0.70 35.66
C GLU A 153 -13.54 -0.34 36.38
N LYS A 154 -12.25 -0.04 36.63
CA LYS A 154 -11.30 -0.93 37.30
C LYS A 154 -11.11 -0.65 38.79
N GLU A 155 -11.60 0.49 39.27
CA GLU A 155 -11.49 0.98 40.66
C GLU A 155 -10.09 0.84 41.29
N LEU A 156 -9.02 0.99 40.48
CA LEU A 156 -7.64 0.78 40.95
C LEU A 156 -7.23 1.82 42.00
N ALA A 157 -6.30 1.47 42.89
CA ALA A 157 -5.67 2.49 43.72
C ALA A 157 -4.73 3.37 42.86
N PRO A 158 -4.50 4.65 43.23
CA PRO A 158 -3.60 5.55 42.49
C PRO A 158 -2.18 5.01 42.25
N LEU A 159 -1.68 4.15 43.14
CA LEU A 159 -0.38 3.48 42.99
C LEU A 159 -0.41 2.36 41.95
N ASP A 160 -1.46 1.54 41.95
CA ASP A 160 -1.61 0.42 41.03
C ASP A 160 -1.91 0.93 39.61
N ALA A 161 -2.72 1.98 39.49
CA ALA A 161 -2.94 2.69 38.23
C ALA A 161 -1.64 3.31 37.67
N TYR A 162 -0.73 3.81 38.52
CA TYR A 162 0.60 4.26 38.07
C TYR A 162 1.43 3.11 37.49
N TYR A 163 1.48 1.96 38.17
CA TYR A 163 2.19 0.78 37.65
C TYR A 163 1.56 0.24 36.37
N HIS A 164 0.23 0.28 36.25
CA HIS A 164 -0.49 -0.13 35.04
C HIS A 164 -0.15 0.79 33.84
N ILE A 165 -0.20 2.10 34.04
CA ILE A 165 0.16 3.10 33.01
C ILE A 165 1.65 2.96 32.62
N ALA A 166 2.54 2.66 33.57
CA ALA A 166 3.95 2.40 33.30
C ALA A 166 4.17 1.12 32.47
N ASN A 167 3.49 0.02 32.80
CA ASN A 167 3.52 -1.23 32.02
C ASN A 167 3.06 -1.01 30.57
N VAL A 168 1.96 -0.28 30.35
CA VAL A 168 1.50 0.06 28.99
C VAL A 168 2.54 0.88 28.21
N LEU A 169 3.22 1.84 28.87
CA LEU A 169 4.31 2.60 28.24
C LEU A 169 5.51 1.71 27.90
N GLU A 170 5.89 0.79 28.79
CA GLU A 170 6.97 -0.17 28.57
C GLU A 170 6.65 -1.13 27.40
N GLN A 171 5.41 -1.60 27.28
CA GLN A 171 4.95 -2.40 26.13
C GLN A 171 5.05 -1.65 24.79
N VAL A 172 4.69 -0.35 24.75
CA VAL A 172 4.83 0.48 23.54
C VAL A 172 6.31 0.64 23.17
N ASN A 173 7.18 0.94 24.15
CA ASN A 173 8.61 1.10 23.93
C ASN A 173 9.31 -0.20 23.51
N ALA A 174 8.92 -1.35 24.06
CA ALA A 174 9.43 -2.66 23.66
C ALA A 174 9.15 -2.95 22.17
N TYR A 175 7.96 -2.59 21.68
CA TYR A 175 7.63 -2.75 20.26
C TYR A 175 8.33 -1.73 19.35
N MET A 176 8.62 -0.51 19.82
CA MET A 176 9.49 0.43 19.09
C MET A 176 10.92 -0.12 18.95
N ALA A 177 11.46 -0.76 19.99
CA ALA A 177 12.76 -1.43 19.93
C ALA A 177 12.74 -2.64 18.98
N GLU A 178 11.66 -3.43 18.94
CA GLU A 178 11.47 -4.53 17.97
C GLU A 178 11.59 -4.02 16.52
N LEU A 179 10.90 -2.91 16.19
CA LEU A 179 10.93 -2.27 14.87
C LEU A 179 12.31 -1.70 14.54
N TYR A 180 12.97 -1.03 15.49
CA TYR A 180 14.29 -0.43 15.28
C TYR A 180 15.37 -1.50 15.05
N ASN A 181 15.44 -2.52 15.92
CA ASN A 181 16.37 -3.64 15.77
C ASN A 181 16.21 -4.32 14.40
N THR A 182 14.97 -4.51 13.94
CA THR A 182 14.69 -5.11 12.62
C THR A 182 15.27 -4.29 11.46
N ASP A 183 15.15 -2.96 11.50
CA ASP A 183 15.71 -2.06 10.47
C ASP A 183 17.25 -1.99 10.56
N VAL A 184 17.80 -1.87 11.77
CA VAL A 184 19.26 -1.82 12.01
C VAL A 184 19.94 -3.12 11.53
N PHE A 185 19.44 -4.29 11.92
CA PHE A 185 20.03 -5.57 11.49
C PHE A 185 19.95 -5.77 9.97
N GLY A 186 18.87 -5.32 9.32
CA GLY A 186 18.78 -5.28 7.86
C GLY A 186 19.90 -4.41 7.25
N ARG A 187 20.02 -3.16 7.70
CA ARG A 187 21.04 -2.21 7.21
C ARG A 187 22.48 -2.65 7.51
N THR A 188 22.75 -3.36 8.61
CA THR A 188 24.10 -3.86 8.90
C THR A 188 24.48 -5.05 8.03
N ASN A 189 23.54 -5.96 7.73
CA ASN A 189 23.81 -7.10 6.85
C ASN A 189 24.28 -6.60 5.47
N ASP A 190 23.53 -5.68 4.85
CA ASP A 190 23.90 -5.04 3.57
C ASP A 190 25.31 -4.40 3.60
N ARG A 191 25.68 -3.75 4.70
CA ARG A 191 27.01 -3.12 4.87
C ARG A 191 28.12 -4.15 5.03
N THR A 192 27.94 -5.17 5.88
CA THR A 192 28.94 -6.22 6.08
C THR A 192 29.23 -7.01 4.81
N ASP A 193 28.20 -7.29 4.01
CA ASP A 193 28.35 -7.97 2.73
C ASP A 193 29.07 -7.06 1.70
N ALA A 194 28.81 -5.75 1.71
CA ALA A 194 29.51 -4.78 0.86
C ALA A 194 31.00 -4.63 1.20
N ASP A 195 31.37 -4.60 2.48
CA ASP A 195 32.78 -4.46 2.90
C ASP A 195 33.55 -5.78 2.84
N GLN A 196 32.91 -6.94 3.07
CA GLN A 196 33.54 -8.24 2.76
C GLN A 196 33.91 -8.31 1.26
N ARG A 197 32.99 -7.93 0.36
CA ARG A 197 33.24 -7.87 -1.10
C ARG A 197 34.35 -6.89 -1.49
N ARG A 198 34.60 -5.83 -0.71
CA ARG A 198 35.78 -4.95 -0.88
C ARG A 198 37.08 -5.60 -0.39
N SER A 199 37.02 -6.31 0.74
CA SER A 199 38.19 -7.01 1.28
C SER A 199 38.69 -8.14 0.38
N SER A 200 37.77 -8.85 -0.31
CA SER A 200 38.11 -9.91 -1.26
C SER A 200 38.74 -9.40 -2.56
N SER A 201 38.52 -8.13 -2.94
CA SER A 201 39.03 -7.56 -4.20
C SER A 201 40.44 -6.96 -4.10
N SER A 202 41.13 -7.11 -2.95
CA SER A 202 42.39 -6.39 -2.65
C SER A 202 43.56 -7.27 -2.16
N LYS A 203 43.51 -8.60 -2.39
CA LYS A 203 44.57 -9.54 -2.02
C LYS A 203 45.02 -10.47 -3.15
N THR A 204 45.63 -9.88 -4.18
CA THR A 204 46.38 -10.61 -5.23
C THR A 204 47.85 -10.18 -5.26
N ALA A 205 48.60 -10.54 -4.20
CA ALA A 205 50.05 -10.50 -4.16
C ALA A 205 50.57 -11.58 -3.20
N GLY A 206 51.51 -12.41 -3.65
CA GLY A 206 52.20 -13.38 -2.80
C GLY A 206 53.22 -12.72 -1.86
N PRO A 207 53.78 -13.46 -0.90
CA PRO A 207 54.99 -14.19 -1.26
C PRO A 207 55.11 -15.63 -0.73
N SER A 208 56.17 -16.29 -1.20
CA SER A 208 56.68 -17.65 -0.94
C SER A 208 56.50 -18.26 0.45
N SER A 209 56.19 -19.56 0.46
CA SER A 209 56.37 -20.50 1.58
C SER A 209 57.82 -20.68 2.03
N PRO A 210 58.04 -21.16 3.26
CA PRO A 210 58.71 -22.46 3.41
C PRO A 210 57.92 -23.46 4.28
N SER A 211 58.34 -24.74 4.25
CA SER A 211 57.64 -25.89 4.84
C SER A 211 58.25 -26.38 6.17
N LYS A 212 57.42 -26.98 7.05
CA LYS A 212 57.54 -28.40 7.49
C LYS A 212 56.53 -28.82 8.59
N THR A 213 56.25 -30.14 8.56
CA THR A 213 55.83 -31.12 9.60
C THR A 213 55.82 -30.66 11.09
N GLU A 214 54.96 -31.15 11.99
CA GLU A 214 54.69 -32.57 12.36
C GLU A 214 53.27 -32.85 12.92
N GLY A 215 53.05 -34.03 13.54
CA GLY A 215 51.75 -34.61 13.93
C GLY A 215 51.29 -34.41 15.40
N PRO A 216 50.34 -35.23 15.89
CA PRO A 216 49.43 -34.84 17.00
C PRO A 216 49.78 -35.42 18.39
N SER A 217 49.36 -34.72 19.45
CA SER A 217 49.14 -35.32 20.78
C SER A 217 48.11 -34.54 21.62
N SER A 218 47.27 -35.28 22.33
CA SER A 218 46.46 -34.84 23.50
C SER A 218 47.13 -35.40 24.77
N PRO A 219 46.88 -34.93 26.03
CA PRO A 219 45.59 -35.24 26.70
C PRO A 219 45.11 -34.33 27.86
N SER A 220 43.83 -34.49 28.20
CA SER A 220 43.19 -34.54 29.55
C SER A 220 43.44 -33.47 30.64
N LYS A 221 42.33 -32.89 31.15
CA LYS A 221 41.75 -33.04 32.51
C LYS A 221 40.42 -32.25 32.55
N THR A 222 39.24 -32.83 32.83
CA THR A 222 38.62 -33.06 34.15
C THR A 222 38.70 -31.84 35.08
N GLU A 223 37.64 -31.36 35.73
CA GLU A 223 36.52 -32.10 36.36
C GLU A 223 35.13 -31.43 36.22
N GLY A 224 34.08 -32.19 36.55
CA GLY A 224 32.80 -31.72 37.12
C GLY A 224 32.50 -32.56 38.39
N PRO A 225 31.28 -32.57 38.99
CA PRO A 225 30.01 -32.11 38.43
C PRO A 225 29.03 -31.44 39.46
N SER A 226 27.73 -31.47 39.16
CA SER A 226 26.56 -31.52 40.06
C SER A 226 25.83 -30.24 40.51
N SER A 227 24.49 -30.34 40.48
CA SER A 227 23.49 -29.39 41.00
C SER A 227 23.09 -29.78 42.43
N PRO A 228 22.42 -28.90 43.23
CA PRO A 228 20.95 -28.86 43.14
C PRO A 228 20.23 -27.52 43.52
N SER A 229 19.14 -27.25 42.80
CA SER A 229 17.84 -26.65 43.21
C SER A 229 17.68 -25.55 44.29
N LYS A 230 16.74 -24.63 43.99
CA LYS A 230 15.85 -23.80 44.85
C LYS A 230 16.21 -22.33 45.13
N THR A 231 15.37 -21.46 44.56
CA THR A 231 14.77 -20.22 45.12
C THR A 231 15.58 -19.32 46.05
N GLU A 232 15.94 -18.12 45.58
CA GLU A 232 15.40 -16.82 46.06
C GLU A 232 15.95 -15.64 45.24
N GLY A 233 15.36 -14.45 45.39
CA GLY A 233 15.94 -13.14 45.01
C GLY A 233 15.92 -12.20 46.24
N PRO A 234 16.23 -10.89 46.15
CA PRO A 234 16.36 -10.07 44.93
C PRO A 234 17.55 -9.05 44.93
N TYR A 235 17.60 -8.21 43.89
CA TYR A 235 18.29 -6.89 43.75
C TYR A 235 19.35 -6.42 44.77
N SER A 236 20.55 -6.05 44.29
CA SER A 236 21.00 -4.63 44.19
C SER A 236 22.47 -4.45 43.73
N PRO A 237 22.81 -3.34 43.04
CA PRO A 237 24.16 -2.80 42.96
C PRO A 237 24.30 -1.49 43.76
N SER A 238 25.44 -1.30 44.45
CA SER A 238 25.67 -0.16 45.34
C SER A 238 26.30 1.06 44.68
N LYS A 239 25.91 2.24 45.16
CA LYS A 239 26.37 3.59 44.78
C LYS A 239 27.91 3.75 44.84
N ASN A 240 28.43 4.67 44.03
CA ASN A 240 28.89 5.98 44.52
C ASN A 240 29.05 7.00 43.38
N SER A 241 29.13 8.29 43.73
CA SER A 241 29.15 9.42 42.77
C SER A 241 30.05 10.55 43.26
N SER A 242 30.95 11.06 42.41
CA SER A 242 31.69 12.31 42.70
C SER A 242 32.27 13.00 41.47
N CYS A 243 31.73 14.18 41.16
CA CYS A 243 32.32 15.30 40.41
C CYS A 243 32.82 15.12 38.96
N LEU A 244 33.04 16.26 38.31
CA LEU A 244 33.45 16.43 36.91
C LEU A 244 34.97 16.64 36.80
N THR A 245 35.60 15.95 35.85
CA THR A 245 36.78 16.45 35.10
C THR A 245 36.80 15.77 33.73
N GLU A 246 37.16 16.52 32.68
CA GLU A 246 37.42 15.95 31.35
C GLU A 246 38.71 15.10 31.37
N GLY A 247 38.69 13.94 30.70
CA GLY A 247 39.87 13.08 30.59
C GLY A 247 39.67 11.96 29.57
N LYS A 248 40.53 11.89 28.55
CA LYS A 248 40.46 10.88 27.48
C LYS A 248 41.12 9.56 27.91
N SER A 249 40.41 8.44 27.77
CA SER A 249 40.96 7.12 27.41
C SER A 249 39.80 6.22 26.95
N LEU A 250 39.62 5.89 25.66
CA LEU A 250 40.46 5.01 24.83
C LEU A 250 40.35 3.52 25.23
N VAL A 251 39.22 2.90 24.86
CA VAL A 251 39.22 1.77 23.90
C VAL A 251 38.13 2.08 22.87
N ASP A 252 38.50 2.20 21.60
CA ASP A 252 37.59 2.46 20.49
C ASP A 252 37.13 1.12 19.87
N TRP A 253 35.82 0.89 19.84
CA TRP A 253 35.18 -0.28 19.21
C TRP A 253 34.21 0.11 18.08
N GLY A 254 34.36 1.29 17.48
CA GLY A 254 33.77 1.62 16.18
C GLY A 254 32.24 1.71 16.10
N ILE A 255 31.56 1.68 17.24
CA ILE A 255 30.14 2.03 17.37
C ILE A 255 30.11 3.48 17.81
N GLU A 256 29.72 4.38 16.92
CA GLU A 256 29.31 5.74 17.30
C GLU A 256 28.10 5.62 18.23
N ASP A 257 28.06 6.35 19.35
CA ASP A 257 26.89 6.42 20.23
C ASP A 257 25.73 7.10 19.47
N ILE A 258 24.93 6.29 18.75
CA ILE A 258 23.73 6.76 18.06
C ILE A 258 22.73 7.23 19.13
N ASP A 259 22.30 8.49 19.04
CA ASP A 259 21.37 9.09 20.01
C ASP A 259 19.94 8.59 19.76
N ASP A 260 19.69 7.33 20.15
CA ASP A 260 18.39 6.67 20.09
C ASP A 260 17.33 7.31 21.02
N SER A 261 17.66 8.39 21.75
CA SER A 261 16.71 9.08 22.64
C SER A 261 15.43 9.52 21.93
N ASP A 262 15.52 9.83 20.63
CA ASP A 262 14.38 10.31 19.82
C ASP A 262 13.44 9.17 19.35
N LEU A 263 13.79 7.90 19.62
CA LEU A 263 12.99 6.69 19.32
C LEU A 263 11.92 6.40 20.40
N TYR A 264 12.22 6.69 21.66
CA TYR A 264 11.47 6.16 22.81
C TYR A 264 10.46 7.16 23.39
N PHE A 265 9.31 6.65 23.82
CA PHE A 265 8.29 7.44 24.51
C PHE A 265 8.65 7.58 26.00
N ASN A 266 8.91 8.82 26.44
CA ASN A 266 9.27 9.15 27.81
C ASN A 266 8.54 10.43 28.28
N PRO A 267 7.65 10.32 29.30
CA PRO A 267 6.94 11.46 29.86
C PRO A 267 7.81 12.62 30.37
N THR A 268 9.08 12.42 30.72
CA THR A 268 9.96 13.54 31.15
C THR A 268 10.39 14.43 29.99
N ASP A 269 10.41 13.88 28.78
CA ASP A 269 10.97 14.52 27.59
C ASP A 269 9.86 15.20 26.76
N GLY A 270 8.60 14.94 27.13
CA GLY A 270 7.42 15.67 26.67
C GLY A 270 6.78 15.12 25.39
N ASN A 271 7.11 13.89 25.00
CA ASN A 271 6.50 13.18 23.87
C ASN A 271 5.37 12.22 24.28
N VAL A 272 4.94 12.28 25.55
CA VAL A 272 3.78 11.55 26.11
C VAL A 272 2.81 12.51 26.80
N VAL A 273 1.52 12.38 26.51
CA VAL A 273 0.41 13.04 27.23
C VAL A 273 -0.51 12.00 27.86
N PHE A 274 -0.93 12.25 29.09
CA PHE A 274 -1.92 11.47 29.83
C PHE A 274 -3.30 12.14 29.66
N ALA A 275 -4.34 11.38 29.29
CA ALA A 275 -5.62 11.94 28.86
C ALA A 275 -6.87 11.14 29.26
N SER A 276 -7.98 11.88 29.33
CA SER A 276 -9.34 11.36 29.11
C SER A 276 -10.03 12.23 28.06
N ALA A 277 -10.15 11.71 26.84
CA ALA A 277 -10.89 12.40 25.78
C ALA A 277 -12.38 12.54 26.09
N ILE A 278 -12.99 11.57 26.78
CA ILE A 278 -14.42 11.58 27.11
C ILE A 278 -14.79 12.59 28.20
N ASP A 279 -13.84 13.00 29.05
CA ASP A 279 -13.99 14.06 30.05
C ASP A 279 -13.21 15.34 29.72
N CYS A 280 -12.71 15.45 28.47
CA CYS A 280 -12.03 16.61 27.88
C CYS A 280 -10.81 17.15 28.67
N TRP A 281 -10.10 16.30 29.41
CA TRP A 281 -8.87 16.69 30.12
C TRP A 281 -7.64 15.90 29.69
N GLY A 282 -6.48 16.53 29.80
CA GLY A 282 -5.18 15.90 29.55
C GLY A 282 -4.02 16.79 29.97
N PHE A 283 -2.87 16.17 30.22
CA PHE A 283 -1.68 16.86 30.70
C PHE A 283 -0.38 16.18 30.24
N GLY A 284 0.64 17.02 30.01
CA GLY A 284 2.05 16.61 30.01
C GLY A 284 2.71 16.96 31.35
N ILE A 285 3.88 16.39 31.63
CA ILE A 285 4.57 16.57 32.93
C ILE A 285 5.01 18.02 33.16
N SER A 286 5.38 18.75 32.11
CA SER A 286 5.76 20.17 32.16
C SER A 286 4.72 21.05 32.86
N GLN A 287 3.43 20.85 32.57
CA GLN A 287 2.32 21.61 33.15
C GLN A 287 2.24 21.45 34.68
N PHE A 288 2.49 20.25 35.20
CA PHE A 288 2.56 20.02 36.65
C PHE A 288 3.89 20.47 37.25
N ALA A 289 5.00 20.36 36.53
CA ALA A 289 6.30 20.89 36.95
C ALA A 289 6.23 22.42 37.16
N GLU A 290 5.55 23.16 36.28
CA GLU A 290 5.26 24.59 36.44
C GLU A 290 4.38 24.87 37.67
N GLN A 291 3.26 24.15 37.83
CA GLN A 291 2.33 24.33 38.96
C GLN A 291 2.97 24.03 40.33
N PHE A 292 3.91 23.08 40.40
CA PHE A 292 4.56 22.67 41.64
C PHE A 292 5.92 23.33 41.89
N SER A 293 6.61 23.88 40.89
CA SER A 293 7.89 24.60 41.07
C SER A 293 7.76 25.74 42.07
N SER A 294 6.73 26.58 41.92
CA SER A 294 6.41 27.67 42.83
C SER A 294 5.96 27.20 44.22
N LYS A 295 5.14 26.13 44.30
CA LYS A 295 4.60 25.58 45.56
C LYS A 295 5.63 24.79 46.39
N LEU A 296 6.68 24.25 45.75
CA LEU A 296 7.71 23.44 46.41
C LEU A 296 9.07 24.15 46.56
N GLY A 297 9.28 25.28 45.90
CA GLY A 297 10.56 26.00 45.90
C GLY A 297 11.67 25.26 45.13
N MET A 298 11.30 24.40 44.16
CA MET A 298 12.20 23.54 43.40
C MET A 298 12.28 24.00 41.94
N SER A 299 13.45 23.86 41.31
CA SER A 299 13.63 24.32 39.93
C SER A 299 12.85 23.46 38.93
N LEU A 300 12.24 24.12 37.94
CA LEU A 300 11.40 23.49 36.92
C LEU A 300 12.09 22.30 36.24
N LYS A 301 13.36 22.46 35.82
CA LYS A 301 14.15 21.40 35.17
C LYS A 301 14.33 20.14 36.02
N VAL A 302 14.42 20.27 37.35
CA VAL A 302 14.55 19.12 38.26
C VAL A 302 13.19 18.42 38.41
N LEU A 303 12.10 19.17 38.58
CA LEU A 303 10.75 18.59 38.67
C LEU A 303 10.36 17.85 37.38
N SER A 304 10.57 18.43 36.19
CA SER A 304 10.25 17.77 34.92
C SER A 304 10.96 16.42 34.74
N LYS A 305 12.19 16.29 35.24
CA LYS A 305 12.98 15.04 35.20
C LYS A 305 12.75 14.08 36.37
N THR A 306 11.92 14.42 37.36
CA THR A 306 11.71 13.58 38.57
C THR A 306 10.24 13.32 38.90
N LEU A 307 9.29 14.01 38.27
CA LEU A 307 7.85 13.74 38.43
C LEU A 307 7.42 12.36 37.90
N TRP A 308 8.20 11.76 36.98
CA TRP A 308 8.01 10.39 36.49
C TRP A 308 9.15 9.47 36.96
N GLY A 309 8.82 8.20 37.17
CA GLY A 309 9.76 7.19 37.67
C GLY A 309 9.83 7.10 39.20
N ASP A 310 10.77 6.28 39.68
CA ASP A 310 10.93 5.88 41.08
C ASP A 310 11.57 6.99 41.97
N PHE A 311 10.89 8.13 42.09
CA PHE A 311 11.28 9.24 42.94
C PHE A 311 10.21 9.55 44.00
N TYR A 312 10.63 10.01 45.18
CA TYR A 312 9.73 10.47 46.25
C TYR A 312 10.30 11.70 46.96
N ILE A 313 9.44 12.51 47.60
CA ILE A 313 9.87 13.61 48.47
C ILE A 313 10.12 13.06 49.88
N SER A 314 11.30 13.37 50.41
CA SER A 314 11.64 13.21 51.82
C SER A 314 11.71 14.58 52.48
N SER A 315 10.98 14.77 53.58
CA SER A 315 11.27 15.84 54.53
C SER A 315 12.04 15.26 55.70
N LYS A 316 13.34 15.57 55.77
CA LYS A 316 14.24 15.26 56.89
C LYS A 316 15.09 16.49 57.14
N GLY A 317 15.01 17.06 58.35
CA GLY A 317 15.66 18.34 58.68
C GLY A 317 14.91 19.58 58.15
N GLY A 318 13.59 19.52 58.02
CA GLY A 318 12.74 20.65 57.59
C GLY A 318 12.71 20.87 56.06
N GLU A 319 13.85 20.77 55.39
CA GLU A 319 13.92 20.84 53.93
C GLU A 319 13.15 19.70 53.24
N LYS A 320 12.55 20.00 52.09
CA LYS A 320 11.98 19.02 51.17
C LYS A 320 13.06 18.66 50.14
N ARG A 321 13.44 17.38 50.03
CA ARG A 321 14.40 16.89 49.02
C ARG A 321 13.82 15.70 48.25
N ILE A 322 14.03 15.67 46.94
CA ILE A 322 13.64 14.54 46.08
C ILE A 322 14.73 13.46 46.15
N LEU A 323 14.33 12.20 46.29
CA LEU A 323 15.23 11.04 46.38
C LEU A 323 14.72 9.89 45.52
N LYS A 324 15.65 9.11 44.92
CA LYS A 324 15.35 7.85 44.22
C LYS A 324 15.17 6.68 45.22
N GLY A 325 14.54 5.59 44.81
CA GLY A 325 14.25 4.44 45.68
C GLY A 325 12.96 4.68 46.46
N ALA A 326 11.84 4.90 45.77
CA ALA A 326 10.52 5.04 46.38
C ALA A 326 9.95 3.65 46.70
N ARG A 327 9.99 2.73 45.73
CA ARG A 327 9.62 1.31 45.85
C ARG A 327 10.36 0.63 47.00
N ASP A 328 11.69 0.74 47.03
CA ASP A 328 12.56 0.16 48.08
C ASP A 328 12.17 0.58 49.50
N LYS A 329 11.68 1.82 49.65
CA LYS A 329 11.34 2.43 50.94
C LYS A 329 9.84 2.43 51.23
N ARG A 330 9.06 1.71 50.43
CA ARG A 330 7.59 1.64 50.49
C ARG A 330 6.95 3.03 50.55
N LYS A 331 7.35 3.90 49.61
CA LYS A 331 6.78 5.24 49.39
C LYS A 331 6.18 5.35 48.01
N ASN A 332 5.05 6.04 47.93
CA ASN A 332 4.39 6.36 46.67
C ASN A 332 5.29 7.28 45.82
N PRO A 333 5.40 7.06 44.50
CA PRO A 333 6.13 7.94 43.58
C PRO A 333 5.59 9.38 43.54
N LEU A 334 6.38 10.31 43.01
CA LEU A 334 5.96 11.71 42.81
C LEU A 334 4.72 11.83 41.90
N PHE A 335 4.64 11.03 40.84
CA PHE A 335 3.46 10.99 39.97
C PHE A 335 2.18 10.65 40.75
N VAL A 336 2.25 9.67 41.64
CA VAL A 336 1.12 9.28 42.48
C VAL A 336 0.77 10.41 43.45
N THR A 337 1.75 10.83 44.27
CA THR A 337 1.53 11.78 45.38
C THR A 337 1.19 13.21 44.99
N LEU A 338 1.59 13.66 43.79
CA LEU A 338 1.36 15.04 43.33
C LEU A 338 0.30 15.14 42.22
N ILE A 339 0.07 14.08 41.43
CA ILE A 339 -0.82 14.13 40.27
C ILE A 339 -2.03 13.19 40.47
N LEU A 340 -1.81 11.88 40.58
CA LEU A 340 -2.94 10.93 40.63
C LEU A 340 -3.77 11.07 41.92
N ASP A 341 -3.15 11.19 43.10
CA ASP A 341 -3.89 11.35 44.37
C ASP A 341 -4.80 12.60 44.37
N ASN A 342 -4.43 13.64 43.62
CA ASN A 342 -5.27 14.84 43.43
C ASN A 342 -6.38 14.59 42.39
N LEU A 343 -6.05 13.99 41.24
CA LEU A 343 -7.02 13.65 40.19
C LEU A 343 -8.12 12.70 40.72
N TYR A 344 -7.74 11.67 41.48
CA TYR A 344 -8.67 10.73 42.12
C TYR A 344 -9.58 11.41 43.15
N GLN A 345 -9.09 12.40 43.89
CA GLN A 345 -9.93 13.21 44.79
C GLN A 345 -10.96 14.04 44.01
N VAL A 346 -10.58 14.63 42.87
CA VAL A 346 -11.51 15.36 42.00
C VAL A 346 -12.57 14.40 41.42
N TYR A 347 -12.18 13.23 40.90
CA TYR A 347 -13.13 12.19 40.50
C TYR A 347 -14.08 11.81 41.63
N LYS A 348 -13.57 11.39 42.79
CA LYS A 348 -14.39 10.89 43.91
C LYS A 348 -15.34 11.94 44.49
N LYS A 349 -15.00 13.23 44.45
CA LYS A 349 -15.80 14.32 45.05
C LYS A 349 -16.66 15.11 44.08
N VAL A 350 -16.34 15.14 42.78
CA VAL A 350 -17.01 16.01 41.79
C VAL A 350 -17.81 15.22 40.76
N ARG A 351 -17.40 13.99 40.42
CA ARG A 351 -18.06 13.18 39.38
C ARG A 351 -19.42 12.59 39.79
N PRO A 352 -19.66 12.11 41.02
CA PRO A 352 -20.94 11.51 41.39
C PRO A 352 -22.10 12.51 41.33
N ALA A 353 -23.29 12.05 40.95
CA ALA A 353 -24.51 12.87 41.01
C ALA A 353 -24.87 13.31 42.45
N THR A 354 -24.37 12.58 43.46
CA THR A 354 -24.51 12.87 44.90
C THR A 354 -23.40 13.78 45.46
N ALA A 355 -22.61 14.44 44.61
CA ALA A 355 -21.52 15.33 45.03
C ALA A 355 -22.03 16.56 45.79
N ASP A 356 -21.59 16.72 47.05
CA ASP A 356 -21.87 17.90 47.89
C ASP A 356 -21.37 19.20 47.21
N PRO A 357 -22.26 20.16 46.90
CA PRO A 357 -21.88 21.45 46.32
C PRO A 357 -20.84 22.23 47.13
N ALA A 358 -20.78 22.04 48.46
CA ALA A 358 -19.77 22.68 49.30
C ALA A 358 -18.37 22.10 49.07
N ASP A 359 -18.25 20.77 48.91
CA ASP A 359 -16.97 20.12 48.59
C ASP A 359 -16.53 20.39 47.14
N VAL A 360 -17.46 20.45 46.18
CA VAL A 360 -17.16 20.91 44.81
C VAL A 360 -16.63 22.35 44.83
N ARG A 361 -17.24 23.25 45.61
CA ARG A 361 -16.80 24.65 45.73
C ARG A 361 -15.39 24.75 46.31
N LYS A 362 -15.09 24.04 47.41
CA LYS A 362 -13.73 23.96 47.98
C LYS A 362 -12.68 23.52 46.95
N ILE A 363 -13.02 22.55 46.09
CA ILE A 363 -12.14 22.09 45.01
C ILE A 363 -11.94 23.20 43.96
N ALA A 364 -13.03 23.79 43.45
CA ALA A 364 -12.96 24.87 42.47
C ALA A 364 -12.15 26.08 42.98
N ASP A 365 -12.36 26.48 44.24
CA ASP A 365 -11.59 27.54 44.90
C ASP A 365 -10.10 27.17 45.02
N SER A 366 -9.79 25.92 45.41
CA SER A 366 -8.40 25.44 45.55
C SER A 366 -7.63 25.35 44.21
N LEU A 367 -8.37 25.17 43.11
CA LEU A 367 -7.86 25.18 41.73
C LEU A 367 -7.94 26.59 41.08
N ASN A 368 -8.51 27.58 41.77
CA ASN A 368 -8.75 28.95 41.29
C ASN A 368 -9.65 29.01 40.03
N ILE A 369 -10.68 28.18 39.97
CA ILE A 369 -11.62 28.06 38.83
C ILE A 369 -12.94 28.76 39.16
N LYS A 370 -13.34 29.71 38.31
CA LYS A 370 -14.62 30.43 38.45
C LYS A 370 -15.75 29.65 37.79
N MET A 371 -16.80 29.34 38.53
CA MET A 371 -17.99 28.61 38.06
C MET A 371 -19.26 29.45 38.23
N SER A 372 -20.27 29.22 37.39
CA SER A 372 -21.59 29.86 37.52
C SER A 372 -22.48 29.12 38.55
N ALA A 373 -23.37 29.86 39.22
CA ALA A 373 -24.23 29.32 40.29
C ALA A 373 -25.04 28.07 39.84
N ARG A 374 -25.67 28.15 38.66
CA ARG A 374 -26.46 27.07 38.05
C ARG A 374 -25.75 25.71 38.00
N LEU A 375 -24.43 25.69 37.76
CA LEU A 375 -23.66 24.43 37.68
C LEU A 375 -23.57 23.69 39.03
N PHE A 376 -23.78 24.36 40.16
CA PHE A 376 -23.81 23.74 41.49
C PHE A 376 -25.17 23.11 41.84
N GLU A 377 -26.25 23.58 41.23
CA GLU A 377 -27.63 23.33 41.68
C GLU A 377 -28.28 22.12 41.01
N SER A 378 -27.98 21.86 39.72
CA SER A 378 -28.53 20.70 39.01
C SER A 378 -27.69 19.44 39.20
N ALA A 379 -28.31 18.36 39.69
CA ALA A 379 -27.70 17.02 39.74
C ALA A 379 -27.58 16.36 38.34
N SER A 380 -28.49 16.72 37.42
CA SER A 380 -28.48 16.25 36.02
C SER A 380 -27.30 16.81 35.21
N GLU A 381 -26.66 17.89 35.67
CA GLU A 381 -25.50 18.50 35.02
C GLU A 381 -24.15 18.00 35.62
N SER A 382 -24.13 16.94 36.44
CA SER A 382 -22.92 16.42 37.13
C SER A 382 -21.73 16.12 36.20
N LYS A 383 -21.95 15.43 35.06
CA LYS A 383 -20.90 15.21 34.04
C LYS A 383 -20.39 16.54 33.46
N THR A 384 -21.29 17.48 33.15
CA THR A 384 -20.94 18.81 32.61
C THR A 384 -20.18 19.68 33.62
N ARG A 385 -20.57 19.62 34.90
CA ARG A 385 -19.90 20.26 36.05
C ARG A 385 -18.47 19.75 36.19
N PHE A 386 -18.28 18.42 36.10
CA PHE A 386 -16.98 17.78 36.12
C PHE A 386 -16.10 18.19 34.93
N MET A 387 -16.64 18.09 33.71
CA MET A 387 -15.97 18.51 32.47
C MET A 387 -15.51 19.97 32.55
N HIS A 388 -16.36 20.89 33.04
CA HIS A 388 -16.02 22.31 33.13
C HIS A 388 -14.88 22.60 34.12
N ILE A 389 -14.79 21.87 35.24
CA ILE A 389 -13.65 21.95 36.16
C ILE A 389 -12.39 21.39 35.50
N CYS A 390 -12.49 20.20 34.88
CA CYS A 390 -11.32 19.51 34.34
C CYS A 390 -10.77 20.18 33.07
N SER A 391 -11.61 20.73 32.20
CA SER A 391 -11.19 21.47 31.00
C SER A 391 -10.49 22.80 31.34
N ASN A 392 -10.89 23.47 32.44
CA ASN A 392 -10.21 24.67 32.91
C ASN A 392 -8.90 24.36 33.66
N TRP A 393 -8.83 23.25 34.40
CA TRP A 393 -7.62 22.85 35.14
C TRP A 393 -6.53 22.26 34.22
N LEU A 394 -6.92 21.29 33.38
CA LEU A 394 -6.03 20.46 32.56
C LEU A 394 -6.58 20.35 31.12
N PRO A 395 -6.58 21.44 30.33
CA PRO A 395 -7.20 21.44 29.00
C PRO A 395 -6.48 20.47 28.06
N LEU A 396 -7.16 19.39 27.65
CA LEU A 396 -6.61 18.32 26.81
C LEU A 396 -5.95 18.85 25.54
N SER A 397 -6.62 19.76 24.85
CA SER A 397 -6.12 20.38 23.62
C SER A 397 -4.86 21.19 23.84
N LYS A 398 -4.77 21.96 24.93
CA LYS A 398 -3.55 22.72 25.26
C LYS A 398 -2.36 21.79 25.51
N ALA A 399 -2.57 20.65 26.18
CA ALA A 399 -1.52 19.66 26.39
C ALA A 399 -1.05 19.03 25.06
N VAL A 400 -1.99 18.55 24.24
CA VAL A 400 -1.67 17.86 22.97
C VAL A 400 -1.12 18.81 21.91
N LEU A 401 -1.67 20.02 21.75
CA LEU A 401 -1.18 20.99 20.75
C LEU A 401 0.18 21.58 21.15
N ASN A 402 0.47 21.74 22.45
CA ASN A 402 1.83 22.06 22.90
C ASN A 402 2.82 20.92 22.58
N MET A 403 2.45 19.67 22.83
CA MET A 403 3.28 18.51 22.46
C MET A 403 3.54 18.48 20.94
N VAL A 404 2.52 18.70 20.11
CA VAL A 404 2.63 18.77 18.65
C VAL A 404 3.59 19.87 18.20
N VAL A 405 3.50 21.09 18.75
CA VAL A 405 4.38 22.21 18.36
C VAL A 405 5.84 21.96 18.74
N LEU A 406 6.08 21.39 19.92
CA LEU A 406 7.41 21.19 20.50
C LEU A 406 8.13 19.94 19.98
N GLN A 407 7.42 18.84 19.73
CA GLN A 407 8.02 17.53 19.42
C GLN A 407 8.00 17.17 17.94
N LEU A 408 6.96 17.58 17.20
CA LEU A 408 6.82 17.19 15.80
C LEU A 408 7.64 18.10 14.87
N PRO A 409 8.29 17.54 13.83
CA PRO A 409 9.08 18.30 12.87
C PRO A 409 8.23 19.28 12.06
N ALA A 410 8.88 20.34 11.56
CA ALA A 410 8.29 21.21 10.55
C ALA A 410 8.48 20.60 9.14
N PRO A 411 7.63 20.96 8.15
CA PRO A 411 7.81 20.58 6.74
C PRO A 411 9.21 20.87 6.16
N THR A 412 9.92 21.87 6.70
CA THR A 412 11.28 22.29 6.34
C THR A 412 12.38 21.42 6.94
N THR A 413 12.03 20.39 7.72
CA THR A 413 12.97 19.49 8.44
C THR A 413 12.84 18.02 8.01
N ILE A 414 12.30 17.76 6.80
CA ILE A 414 12.21 16.42 6.24
C ILE A 414 13.60 15.80 6.00
N SER A 415 13.81 14.58 6.52
CA SER A 415 15.11 13.91 6.42
C SER A 415 15.48 13.54 4.98
N GLU A 416 16.79 13.51 4.69
CA GLU A 416 17.27 13.20 3.33
C GLU A 416 16.88 11.78 2.89
N GLU A 417 16.90 10.80 3.79
CA GLU A 417 16.39 9.45 3.51
C GLU A 417 14.92 9.48 3.08
N ARG A 418 14.07 10.22 3.81
CA ARG A 418 12.63 10.30 3.48
C ARG A 418 12.38 11.07 2.20
N ALA A 419 13.09 12.17 1.97
CA ALA A 419 12.98 12.97 0.75
C ALA A 419 13.44 12.17 -0.50
N LYS A 420 14.51 11.37 -0.40
CA LYS A 420 14.89 10.41 -1.44
C LYS A 420 13.85 9.31 -1.63
N LYS A 421 13.40 8.67 -0.54
CA LYS A 421 12.38 7.61 -0.57
C LYS A 421 11.07 8.09 -1.23
N LEU A 422 10.70 9.37 -1.11
CA LEU A 422 9.54 9.95 -1.82
C LEU A 422 9.78 10.19 -3.31
N LEU A 423 10.99 10.61 -3.71
CA LEU A 423 11.37 10.88 -5.11
C LEU A 423 11.77 9.63 -5.90
N THR A 424 11.64 8.43 -5.33
CA THR A 424 12.08 7.17 -5.94
C THR A 424 11.00 6.09 -5.87
N THR A 425 10.98 5.23 -6.87
CA THR A 425 10.27 3.94 -6.84
C THR A 425 11.21 2.90 -6.23
N ALA A 426 10.68 1.85 -5.58
CA ALA A 426 11.49 0.80 -4.94
C ALA A 426 12.51 0.10 -5.88
N THR A 427 12.30 0.19 -7.19
CA THR A 427 13.17 -0.33 -8.25
C THR A 427 14.28 0.62 -8.71
N HIS A 428 14.34 1.88 -8.23
CA HIS A 428 15.20 2.94 -8.77
C HIS A 428 15.96 3.75 -7.69
N ASP A 429 17.28 3.51 -7.54
CA ASP A 429 18.21 4.37 -6.77
C ASP A 429 18.10 5.83 -7.24
N PHE A 430 18.02 6.76 -6.30
CA PHE A 430 18.04 8.21 -6.52
C PHE A 430 19.22 8.66 -7.40
N ARG A 431 20.38 7.99 -7.34
CA ARG A 431 21.55 8.28 -8.19
C ARG A 431 21.32 7.98 -9.67
N SER A 432 20.41 7.06 -10.00
CA SER A 432 20.05 6.71 -11.39
C SER A 432 19.22 7.79 -12.10
N LEU A 433 18.62 8.72 -11.34
CA LEU A 433 17.82 9.81 -11.89
C LEU A 433 18.68 10.82 -12.67
N PRO A 434 18.12 11.46 -13.72
CA PRO A 434 18.76 12.57 -14.42
C PRO A 434 19.25 13.69 -13.50
N ALA A 435 20.24 14.47 -13.95
CA ALA A 435 20.79 15.57 -13.16
C ALA A 435 19.72 16.61 -12.78
N CYS A 436 18.85 16.97 -13.72
CA CYS A 436 17.70 17.87 -13.54
C CYS A 436 16.66 17.34 -12.53
N SER A 437 16.48 16.02 -12.43
CA SER A 437 15.65 15.37 -11.42
C SER A 437 16.31 15.42 -10.03
N ARG A 438 17.63 15.16 -9.96
CA ARG A 438 18.38 15.18 -8.70
C ARG A 438 18.49 16.57 -8.09
N SER A 439 18.52 17.63 -8.90
CA SER A 439 18.46 19.02 -8.42
C SER A 439 17.15 19.40 -7.71
N LEU A 440 16.10 18.57 -7.76
CA LEU A 440 14.84 18.83 -7.04
C LEU A 440 14.93 18.52 -5.52
N LEU A 441 15.85 17.65 -5.11
CA LEU A 441 15.96 17.20 -3.71
C LEU A 441 16.18 18.36 -2.71
N PRO A 442 17.08 19.35 -2.95
CA PRO A 442 17.23 20.49 -2.05
C PRO A 442 15.99 21.38 -1.95
N HIS A 443 15.16 21.49 -3.00
CA HIS A 443 13.90 22.25 -2.97
C HIS A 443 12.84 21.53 -2.14
N LEU A 444 12.76 20.20 -2.28
CA LEU A 444 11.92 19.32 -1.46
C LEU A 444 12.31 19.39 0.03
N GLN A 445 13.61 19.31 0.34
CA GLN A 445 14.11 19.38 1.72
C GLN A 445 13.84 20.73 2.38
N ARG A 446 14.14 21.83 1.68
CA ARG A 446 13.94 23.20 2.21
C ARG A 446 12.48 23.64 2.21
N CYS A 447 11.58 22.86 1.60
CA CYS A 447 10.16 23.18 1.41
C CYS A 447 9.96 24.63 0.88
N SER A 448 10.73 25.00 -0.15
CA SER A 448 10.78 26.39 -0.62
C SER A 448 9.47 26.84 -1.28
N SER A 449 9.02 28.04 -0.93
CA SER A 449 7.87 28.73 -1.56
C SER A 449 8.31 29.90 -2.47
N GLU A 450 9.58 29.94 -2.89
CA GLU A 450 10.12 30.97 -3.77
C GLU A 450 9.48 30.89 -5.18
N PRO A 451 9.27 32.01 -5.89
CA PRO A 451 8.71 31.98 -7.26
C PRO A 451 9.59 31.23 -8.28
N SER A 452 10.89 31.09 -7.99
CA SER A 452 11.87 30.33 -8.76
C SER A 452 12.00 28.86 -8.35
N ALA A 453 11.35 28.43 -7.26
CA ALA A 453 11.37 27.03 -6.84
C ALA A 453 10.39 26.22 -7.70
N PRO A 454 10.80 25.05 -8.24
CA PRO A 454 9.92 24.22 -9.05
C PRO A 454 8.72 23.77 -8.21
N LEU A 455 7.53 23.81 -8.80
CA LEU A 455 6.33 23.30 -8.15
C LEU A 455 6.46 21.78 -8.00
N ILE A 456 6.22 21.28 -6.79
CA ILE A 456 6.10 19.84 -6.51
C ILE A 456 4.90 19.67 -5.57
N VAL A 457 3.89 18.92 -6.01
CA VAL A 457 2.69 18.60 -5.23
C VAL A 457 2.41 17.11 -5.35
N TYR A 458 2.05 16.45 -4.26
CA TYR A 458 1.63 15.05 -4.26
C TYR A 458 0.15 14.93 -3.92
N VAL A 459 -0.61 14.23 -4.76
CA VAL A 459 -2.02 13.88 -4.57
C VAL A 459 -2.11 12.46 -4.00
N SER A 460 -2.64 12.35 -2.79
CA SER A 460 -2.73 11.08 -2.04
C SER A 460 -3.96 10.23 -2.39
N LYS A 461 -5.10 10.90 -2.55
CA LYS A 461 -6.41 10.38 -2.99
C LYS A 461 -7.23 11.52 -3.58
N MET A 462 -8.30 11.23 -4.32
CA MET A 462 -9.36 12.21 -4.59
C MET A 462 -10.57 11.96 -3.67
N PHE A 463 -11.49 12.91 -3.54
CA PHE A 463 -12.71 12.74 -2.75
C PHE A 463 -13.84 13.65 -3.25
N GLY A 464 -15.06 13.11 -3.27
CA GLY A 464 -16.25 13.88 -3.62
C GLY A 464 -16.59 14.99 -2.62
N VAL A 465 -16.99 16.14 -3.17
CA VAL A 465 -17.55 17.31 -2.48
C VAL A 465 -18.67 17.90 -3.34
N SER A 466 -19.86 18.13 -2.76
CA SER A 466 -20.99 18.78 -3.46
C SER A 466 -20.61 20.13 -4.07
N CYS A 467 -20.96 20.34 -5.34
CA CYS A 467 -20.69 21.57 -6.10
C CYS A 467 -21.21 22.85 -5.45
N LYS A 468 -22.25 22.78 -4.61
CA LYS A 468 -22.72 23.90 -3.78
C LYS A 468 -21.64 24.43 -2.85
N LYS A 469 -20.93 23.54 -2.14
CA LYS A 469 -19.90 23.93 -1.17
C LYS A 469 -18.71 24.63 -1.82
N LEU A 470 -18.37 24.23 -3.05
CA LEU A 470 -17.31 24.86 -3.84
C LEU A 470 -17.71 26.28 -4.24
N ARG A 471 -18.91 26.46 -4.83
CA ARG A 471 -19.46 27.77 -5.18
C ARG A 471 -19.59 28.70 -3.98
N ASP A 472 -20.17 28.22 -2.87
CA ASP A 472 -20.27 28.96 -1.61
C ASP A 472 -18.89 29.43 -1.09
N ALA A 473 -17.83 28.64 -1.31
CA ALA A 473 -16.46 28.98 -0.89
C ALA A 473 -15.75 29.97 -1.83
N ASP A 474 -16.00 29.88 -3.14
CA ASP A 474 -15.46 30.79 -4.15
C ASP A 474 -16.16 32.16 -4.14
N GLU A 475 -17.46 32.22 -3.82
CA GLU A 475 -18.19 33.47 -3.60
C GLU A 475 -17.71 34.23 -2.35
N LYS A 476 -17.49 33.50 -1.24
CA LYS A 476 -16.87 34.06 -0.01
C LYS A 476 -15.49 34.68 -0.31
N LEU A 477 -14.66 34.04 -1.14
CA LEU A 477 -13.34 34.57 -1.52
C LEU A 477 -13.44 35.85 -2.38
N ARG A 478 -14.46 35.93 -3.25
CA ARG A 478 -14.74 37.12 -4.08
C ARG A 478 -15.32 38.31 -3.30
N GLY A 479 -15.57 38.15 -2.00
CA GLY A 479 -16.11 39.20 -1.13
C GLY A 479 -17.62 39.37 -1.22
N GLY A 480 -18.33 38.40 -1.79
CA GLY A 480 -19.80 38.35 -1.72
C GLY A 480 -20.24 38.09 -0.28
N ALA A 481 -21.21 38.87 0.21
CA ALA A 481 -21.96 38.47 1.38
C ALA A 481 -22.80 37.25 1.00
N ALA A 482 -22.63 36.12 1.71
CA ALA A 482 -23.46 34.95 1.50
C ALA A 482 -24.94 35.33 1.66
N PRO A 483 -25.85 34.80 0.82
CA PRO A 483 -27.28 35.07 0.98
C PRO A 483 -27.70 34.71 2.41
N PRO A 484 -28.48 35.57 3.09
CA PRO A 484 -28.83 35.33 4.47
C PRO A 484 -29.57 34.00 4.56
N ARG A 485 -29.09 33.09 5.42
CA ARG A 485 -29.91 31.95 5.85
C ARG A 485 -31.19 32.56 6.43
N GLY A 486 -32.32 32.26 5.81
CA GLY A 486 -33.62 32.61 6.38
C GLY A 486 -33.71 32.06 7.80
N PRO A 487 -34.51 32.69 8.69
CA PRO A 487 -34.74 32.15 10.02
C PRO A 487 -35.17 30.68 9.89
N LEU A 488 -34.50 29.80 10.64
CA LEU A 488 -35.12 28.52 10.97
C LEU A 488 -36.44 28.86 11.67
N PRO A 489 -37.59 28.33 11.24
CA PRO A 489 -38.84 28.57 11.94
C PRO A 489 -38.69 28.12 13.40
N PRO A 490 -39.25 28.85 14.38
CA PRO A 490 -39.36 28.33 15.73
C PRO A 490 -40.14 27.01 15.67
N GLY A 491 -39.67 26.00 16.39
CA GLY A 491 -40.34 24.71 16.44
C GLY A 491 -41.60 24.79 17.30
N ASP A 492 -42.76 24.63 16.66
CA ASP A 492 -43.95 24.13 17.32
C ASP A 492 -43.96 22.60 17.10
N ASP A 493 -43.85 21.82 18.18
CA ASP A 493 -43.74 20.35 18.16
C ASP A 493 -45.09 19.65 17.85
N GLU A 494 -45.76 19.98 16.75
CA GLU A 494 -46.99 19.28 16.31
C GLU A 494 -47.34 19.46 14.82
N ASP A 495 -46.44 19.04 13.90
CA ASP A 495 -46.80 18.54 12.55
C ASP A 495 -45.58 17.96 11.81
N VAL A 496 -45.46 16.62 11.75
CA VAL A 496 -44.41 15.91 10.98
C VAL A 496 -45.05 14.92 10.00
N GLN A 497 -45.91 15.46 9.13
CA GLN A 497 -46.43 14.80 7.94
C GLN A 497 -46.35 15.78 6.75
N ASP A 498 -46.22 15.27 5.52
CA ASP A 498 -46.15 16.03 4.26
C ASP A 498 -45.04 17.09 4.09
N LEU A 499 -43.77 16.66 4.14
CA LEU A 499 -42.66 17.29 3.40
C LEU A 499 -41.83 16.29 2.58
N THR A 500 -42.48 15.34 1.90
CA THR A 500 -41.84 14.46 0.90
C THR A 500 -41.64 15.17 -0.44
N ALA A 501 -40.83 16.23 -0.45
CA ALA A 501 -40.22 16.78 -1.66
C ALA A 501 -38.79 16.25 -1.76
N GLU A 502 -38.51 15.39 -2.74
CA GLU A 502 -37.17 14.83 -2.95
C GLU A 502 -36.20 15.95 -3.37
N VAL A 503 -35.45 16.48 -2.38
CA VAL A 503 -34.31 17.36 -2.65
C VAL A 503 -33.18 16.51 -3.22
N LEU A 504 -33.20 16.33 -4.54
CA LEU A 504 -32.12 15.71 -5.30
C LEU A 504 -30.82 16.45 -4.96
N GLU A 505 -29.91 15.77 -4.24
CA GLU A 505 -28.64 16.38 -3.86
C GLU A 505 -27.86 16.81 -5.10
N GLU A 506 -27.22 17.97 -5.08
CA GLU A 506 -26.39 18.42 -6.20
C GLU A 506 -25.24 17.43 -6.48
N PRO A 507 -24.73 17.35 -7.73
CA PRO A 507 -23.57 16.54 -8.05
C PRO A 507 -22.36 16.83 -7.16
N GLU A 508 -21.53 15.80 -6.93
CA GLU A 508 -20.21 15.96 -6.31
C GLU A 508 -19.13 16.14 -7.38
N GLU A 509 -18.22 17.09 -7.18
CA GLU A 509 -16.94 17.15 -7.90
C GLU A 509 -15.86 16.45 -7.06
N LEU A 510 -14.90 15.78 -7.72
CA LEU A 510 -13.74 15.20 -7.03
C LEU A 510 -12.66 16.25 -6.79
N LEU A 511 -12.42 16.58 -5.52
CA LEU A 511 -11.21 17.31 -5.11
C LEU A 511 -10.06 16.33 -4.87
N ALA A 512 -8.87 16.67 -5.37
CA ALA A 512 -7.63 15.97 -5.04
C ALA A 512 -7.13 16.41 -3.65
N PHE A 513 -6.90 15.46 -2.74
CA PHE A 513 -6.31 15.71 -1.42
C PHE A 513 -4.78 15.63 -1.49
N ALA A 514 -4.13 16.78 -1.31
CA ALA A 514 -2.74 16.96 -1.69
C ALA A 514 -1.90 17.74 -0.68
N ARG A 515 -0.58 17.60 -0.78
CA ARG A 515 0.41 18.46 -0.10
C ARG A 515 1.28 19.17 -1.12
N VAL A 516 1.44 20.49 -0.96
CA VAL A 516 2.46 21.27 -1.68
C VAL A 516 3.80 21.03 -0.97
N PHE A 517 4.77 20.47 -1.68
CA PHE A 517 6.12 20.18 -1.15
C PHE A 517 7.16 21.23 -1.56
N SER A 518 6.99 21.86 -2.72
CA SER A 518 7.84 22.95 -3.23
C SER A 518 7.04 23.87 -4.17
N GLY A 519 7.47 25.12 -4.29
CA GLY A 519 6.82 26.17 -5.09
C GLY A 519 5.54 26.73 -4.45
N SER A 520 4.64 27.29 -5.27
CA SER A 520 3.31 27.70 -4.81
C SER A 520 2.23 27.38 -5.84
N LEU A 521 1.19 26.68 -5.41
CA LEU A 521 0.03 26.29 -6.22
C LEU A 521 -0.98 27.44 -6.29
N LYS A 522 -1.56 27.69 -7.47
CA LYS A 522 -2.53 28.77 -7.73
C LYS A 522 -3.66 28.28 -8.63
N PRO A 523 -4.92 28.76 -8.45
CA PRO A 523 -5.99 28.58 -9.42
C PRO A 523 -5.59 29.11 -10.81
N GLY A 524 -6.02 28.45 -11.87
CA GLY A 524 -5.74 28.81 -13.27
C GLY A 524 -4.32 28.49 -13.76
N MET A 525 -3.44 27.96 -12.90
CA MET A 525 -2.07 27.59 -13.30
C MET A 525 -2.06 26.24 -14.03
N GLU A 526 -1.19 26.10 -15.03
CA GLU A 526 -0.99 24.84 -15.76
C GLU A 526 0.14 24.03 -15.12
N VAL A 527 -0.07 22.72 -15.02
CA VAL A 527 0.83 21.77 -14.35
C VAL A 527 0.93 20.47 -15.15
N TYR A 528 2.08 19.80 -15.07
CA TYR A 528 2.24 18.44 -15.56
C TYR A 528 1.75 17.46 -14.50
N VAL A 529 0.72 16.68 -14.84
CA VAL A 529 0.26 15.50 -14.11
C VAL A 529 1.16 14.33 -14.51
N LEU A 530 1.79 13.70 -13.53
CA LEU A 530 2.79 12.65 -13.71
C LEU A 530 2.22 11.32 -13.22
N GLY A 531 2.06 10.37 -14.14
CA GLY A 531 1.50 9.06 -13.85
C GLY A 531 2.51 8.08 -13.22
N PRO A 532 2.05 6.96 -12.64
CA PRO A 532 2.91 6.00 -11.93
C PRO A 532 4.06 5.40 -12.74
N LYS A 533 3.92 5.38 -14.08
CA LYS A 533 4.90 4.83 -15.02
C LYS A 533 5.78 5.91 -15.68
N HIS A 534 5.67 7.17 -15.26
CA HIS A 534 6.53 8.25 -15.75
C HIS A 534 7.99 8.00 -15.38
N ASN A 535 8.88 8.19 -16.35
CA ASN A 535 10.32 8.11 -16.17
C ASN A 535 10.98 9.39 -16.71
N PRO A 536 11.53 10.26 -15.84
CA PRO A 536 12.25 11.46 -16.28
C PRO A 536 13.38 11.19 -17.29
N ALA A 537 14.02 10.02 -17.25
CA ALA A 537 15.15 9.69 -18.14
C ALA A 537 14.74 9.49 -19.61
N SER A 538 13.51 9.06 -19.90
CA SER A 538 13.00 8.99 -21.28
C SER A 538 12.53 10.34 -21.83
N VAL A 539 12.38 11.34 -20.97
CA VAL A 539 11.78 12.65 -21.30
C VAL A 539 12.83 13.77 -21.32
N ALA A 540 13.87 13.68 -20.48
CA ALA A 540 14.99 14.62 -20.43
C ALA A 540 15.64 14.96 -21.80
N PRO A 541 15.75 14.05 -22.79
CA PRO A 541 16.29 14.40 -24.12
C PRO A 541 15.39 15.32 -24.96
N PHE A 542 14.10 15.44 -24.60
CA PHE A 542 13.09 16.19 -25.36
C PHE A 542 12.70 17.53 -24.71
N MET A 543 13.33 17.85 -23.57
CA MET A 543 13.08 19.08 -22.83
C MET A 543 13.83 20.27 -23.45
N SER A 544 13.20 21.46 -23.41
CA SER A 544 13.87 22.72 -23.76
C SER A 544 14.98 23.07 -22.74
N PRO A 545 15.91 24.00 -23.08
CA PRO A 545 16.88 24.53 -22.11
C PRO A 545 16.23 25.12 -20.85
N ASP A 546 15.03 25.68 -20.98
CA ASP A 546 14.22 26.24 -19.89
C ASP A 546 13.46 25.17 -19.08
N GLY A 547 13.49 23.91 -19.52
CA GLY A 547 12.95 22.76 -18.79
C GLY A 547 11.49 22.40 -19.08
N GLU A 548 10.95 22.81 -20.24
CA GLU A 548 9.58 22.53 -20.68
C GLU A 548 9.51 21.51 -21.82
N LEU A 549 8.30 21.04 -22.15
CA LEU A 549 8.01 20.17 -23.31
C LEU A 549 7.13 20.92 -24.30
N SER A 550 7.46 20.79 -25.60
CA SER A 550 6.52 21.11 -26.68
C SER A 550 5.35 20.13 -26.68
N ASP A 551 4.20 20.57 -27.21
CA ASP A 551 2.98 19.75 -27.22
C ASP A 551 3.12 18.51 -28.12
N GLU A 552 3.96 18.59 -29.17
CA GLU A 552 4.37 17.46 -30.01
C GLU A 552 5.13 16.40 -29.20
N HIS A 553 6.11 16.80 -28.39
CA HIS A 553 6.84 15.87 -27.52
C HIS A 553 5.98 15.35 -26.37
N LEU A 554 5.04 16.16 -25.86
CA LEU A 554 4.07 15.74 -24.85
C LEU A 554 3.14 14.64 -25.38
N ALA A 555 2.68 14.73 -26.63
CA ALA A 555 1.87 13.70 -27.27
C ALA A 555 2.60 12.35 -27.45
N LEU A 556 3.94 12.36 -27.48
CA LEU A 556 4.78 11.15 -27.49
C LEU A 556 4.99 10.54 -26.09
N CYS A 557 4.54 11.20 -25.01
CA CYS A 557 4.79 10.81 -23.62
C CYS A 557 3.52 10.27 -22.93
N PRO A 558 3.17 8.97 -23.05
CA PRO A 558 1.88 8.40 -22.59
C PRO A 558 1.67 8.37 -21.07
N HIS A 559 2.57 8.95 -20.27
CA HIS A 559 2.55 8.95 -18.81
C HIS A 559 2.64 10.36 -18.20
N ILE A 560 2.55 11.40 -19.04
CA ILE A 560 2.45 12.81 -18.65
C ILE A 560 1.16 13.38 -19.26
N THR A 561 0.49 14.30 -18.57
CA THR A 561 -0.60 15.10 -19.15
C THR A 561 -0.55 16.51 -18.60
N ARG A 562 -0.61 17.55 -19.44
CA ARG A 562 -0.76 18.94 -18.95
C ARG A 562 -2.22 19.17 -18.54
N CYS A 563 -2.42 19.72 -17.35
CA CYS A 563 -3.74 19.99 -16.78
C CYS A 563 -3.75 21.40 -16.17
N LYS A 564 -4.93 22.04 -16.11
CA LYS A 564 -5.11 23.38 -15.56
C LYS A 564 -5.81 23.28 -14.20
N VAL A 565 -5.17 23.80 -13.15
CA VAL A 565 -5.72 23.81 -11.79
C VAL A 565 -7.00 24.64 -11.78
N GLY A 566 -8.15 24.02 -11.49
CA GLY A 566 -9.43 24.71 -11.45
C GLY A 566 -9.54 25.65 -10.23
N GLY A 567 -9.35 25.09 -9.04
CA GLY A 567 -9.39 25.80 -7.77
C GLY A 567 -8.45 25.18 -6.73
N VAL A 568 -8.13 25.95 -5.69
CA VAL A 568 -7.28 25.52 -4.57
C VAL A 568 -8.02 25.84 -3.28
N TYR A 569 -8.18 24.87 -2.40
CA TYR A 569 -9.05 24.95 -1.23
C TYR A 569 -8.34 24.53 0.06
N LEU A 570 -8.54 25.26 1.14
CA LEU A 570 -8.21 24.84 2.50
C LEU A 570 -9.32 23.94 3.04
N LEU A 571 -8.95 22.86 3.72
CA LEU A 571 -9.88 21.86 4.25
C LEU A 571 -10.16 22.11 5.73
N LEU A 572 -11.44 22.30 6.06
CA LEU A 572 -11.93 22.65 7.40
C LEU A 572 -12.94 21.60 7.90
N GLY A 573 -12.62 20.32 7.70
CA GLY A 573 -13.50 19.19 8.01
C GLY A 573 -14.75 19.17 7.12
N ARG A 574 -15.89 19.66 7.63
CA ARG A 574 -17.17 19.67 6.90
C ARG A 574 -17.31 20.82 5.89
N GLU A 575 -16.50 21.87 6.04
CA GLU A 575 -16.42 23.03 5.13
C GLU A 575 -15.10 23.08 4.34
N VAL A 576 -15.12 23.83 3.25
CA VAL A 576 -13.96 24.16 2.41
C VAL A 576 -13.87 25.69 2.24
N GLN A 577 -12.65 26.21 2.13
CA GLN A 577 -12.39 27.64 1.92
C GLN A 577 -11.48 27.83 0.71
N SER A 578 -11.90 28.64 -0.27
CA SER A 578 -11.10 28.90 -1.46
C SER A 578 -9.85 29.76 -1.16
N LEU A 579 -8.74 29.46 -1.83
CA LEU A 579 -7.42 30.08 -1.68
C LEU A 579 -6.90 30.60 -3.03
N GLY A 580 -6.49 31.87 -3.08
CA GLY A 580 -5.85 32.43 -4.27
C GLY A 580 -4.40 31.95 -4.52
N SER A 581 -3.74 31.37 -3.52
CA SER A 581 -2.40 30.78 -3.61
C SER A 581 -2.14 29.90 -2.37
N ALA A 582 -1.51 28.74 -2.53
CA ALA A 582 -1.02 27.90 -1.44
C ALA A 582 0.51 27.76 -1.53
N GLY A 583 1.23 28.04 -0.44
CA GLY A 583 2.68 27.83 -0.34
C GLY A 583 3.05 26.39 0.00
N ALA A 584 4.33 26.08 -0.11
CA ALA A 584 4.89 24.80 0.29
C ALA A 584 4.72 24.54 1.80
N GLY A 585 4.54 23.26 2.15
CA GLY A 585 4.27 22.77 3.49
C GLY A 585 2.78 22.63 3.83
N LEU A 586 1.87 23.23 3.05
CA LEU A 586 0.41 23.18 3.30
C LEU A 586 -0.25 21.93 2.69
N LEU A 587 -1.29 21.43 3.38
CA LEU A 587 -2.28 20.51 2.81
C LEU A 587 -3.41 21.29 2.15
N VAL A 588 -3.89 20.82 1.00
CA VAL A 588 -4.93 21.48 0.17
C VAL A 588 -5.85 20.47 -0.50
N GLY A 589 -7.08 20.89 -0.79
CA GLY A 589 -7.91 20.33 -1.85
C GLY A 589 -7.61 21.03 -3.17
N VAL A 590 -7.53 20.29 -4.28
CA VAL A 590 -7.28 20.84 -5.62
C VAL A 590 -8.39 20.39 -6.58
N GLY A 591 -9.10 21.35 -7.18
CA GLY A 591 -10.20 21.11 -8.12
C GLY A 591 -9.74 21.09 -9.59
N GLY A 592 -10.58 20.55 -10.48
CA GLY A 592 -10.28 20.45 -11.92
C GLY A 592 -9.31 19.33 -12.33
N LEU A 593 -8.91 18.43 -11.43
CA LEU A 593 -8.00 17.29 -11.73
C LEU A 593 -8.71 15.97 -12.07
N THR A 594 -10.05 15.96 -12.01
CA THR A 594 -10.91 14.83 -12.35
C THR A 594 -10.57 14.26 -13.73
N GLY A 595 -10.46 12.94 -13.84
CA GLY A 595 -10.11 12.27 -15.11
C GLY A 595 -8.60 12.22 -15.42
N HIS A 596 -7.82 13.24 -15.03
CA HIS A 596 -6.36 13.24 -15.21
C HIS A 596 -5.62 12.38 -14.18
N ILE A 597 -6.15 12.30 -12.96
CA ILE A 597 -5.64 11.41 -11.90
C ILE A 597 -6.58 10.21 -11.76
N VAL A 598 -6.01 9.01 -11.62
CA VAL A 598 -6.78 7.82 -11.23
C VAL A 598 -6.89 7.78 -9.70
N LYS A 599 -5.93 7.18 -8.98
CA LYS A 599 -5.96 7.08 -7.51
C LYS A 599 -5.09 8.13 -6.80
N SER A 600 -3.83 8.21 -7.22
CA SER A 600 -2.80 9.14 -6.71
C SER A 600 -1.91 9.59 -7.87
N GLY A 601 -1.18 10.67 -7.69
CA GLY A 601 -0.30 11.23 -8.72
C GLY A 601 0.54 12.39 -8.23
N SER A 602 1.60 12.73 -8.97
CA SER A 602 2.40 13.93 -8.72
C SER A 602 2.03 15.03 -9.71
N LEU A 603 2.00 16.27 -9.24
CA LEU A 603 1.91 17.47 -10.07
C LEU A 603 3.24 18.22 -9.98
N SER A 604 3.76 18.68 -11.12
CA SER A 604 4.93 19.54 -11.13
C SER A 604 4.86 20.60 -12.23
N SER A 605 5.63 21.68 -12.06
CA SER A 605 5.92 22.63 -13.14
C SER A 605 6.98 22.11 -14.12
N THR A 606 7.67 21.00 -13.83
CA THR A 606 8.67 20.40 -14.73
C THR A 606 8.46 18.90 -14.92
N PRO A 607 8.56 18.37 -16.16
CA PRO A 607 8.50 16.94 -16.44
C PRO A 607 9.74 16.17 -15.97
N ALA A 608 10.83 16.87 -15.57
CA ALA A 608 11.98 16.24 -14.92
C ALA A 608 11.69 15.72 -13.50
N CYS A 609 10.55 16.08 -12.90
CA CYS A 609 10.14 15.54 -11.61
C CYS A 609 9.78 14.03 -11.77
N PRO A 610 10.34 13.13 -10.95
CA PRO A 610 9.87 11.74 -10.91
C PRO A 610 8.47 11.68 -10.30
N PRO A 611 7.64 10.69 -10.68
CA PRO A 611 6.41 10.42 -9.92
C PRO A 611 6.81 10.05 -8.49
N PHE A 612 6.13 10.61 -7.50
CA PHE A 612 6.35 10.21 -6.11
C PHE A 612 5.90 8.75 -5.95
N THR A 613 6.58 8.01 -5.08
CA THR A 613 6.23 6.61 -4.80
C THR A 613 4.74 6.47 -4.55
N HIS A 614 4.08 5.58 -5.28
CA HIS A 614 2.67 5.29 -5.02
C HIS A 614 2.51 4.51 -3.72
N VAL A 615 1.33 4.60 -3.12
CA VAL A 615 1.01 3.82 -1.92
C VAL A 615 0.69 2.40 -2.36
N ILE A 616 1.63 1.48 -2.15
CA ILE A 616 1.35 0.04 -2.26
C ILE A 616 0.32 -0.28 -1.18
N HIS A 617 -0.90 -0.66 -1.58
CA HIS A 617 -1.98 -0.94 -0.65
C HIS A 617 -1.84 -2.36 -0.11
N THR A 618 -1.30 -2.50 1.10
CA THR A 618 -1.04 -3.77 1.80
C THR A 618 -2.29 -4.55 2.23
N ALA A 619 -3.45 -4.26 1.65
CA ALA A 619 -4.74 -4.89 1.94
C ALA A 619 -4.99 -6.14 1.08
N GLY A 620 -3.98 -7.03 1.01
CA GLY A 620 -3.98 -8.24 0.20
C GLY A 620 -2.58 -8.62 -0.27
N PRO A 621 -2.38 -9.85 -0.80
CA PRO A 621 -1.11 -10.26 -1.40
C PRO A 621 -0.88 -9.48 -2.69
N SER A 622 0.01 -8.48 -2.65
CA SER A 622 0.29 -7.57 -3.77
C SER A 622 1.08 -8.23 -4.91
N LEU A 623 0.43 -9.11 -5.65
CA LEU A 623 0.87 -9.51 -6.99
C LEU A 623 0.48 -8.40 -7.98
N ASN A 624 1.44 -7.51 -8.25
CA ASN A 624 1.51 -6.58 -9.39
C ASN A 624 0.43 -5.47 -9.51
N GLY A 625 -0.50 -5.35 -8.57
CA GLY A 625 -1.51 -4.27 -8.56
C GLY A 625 -2.65 -4.44 -9.57
N ASP A 626 -2.68 -5.58 -10.27
CA ASP A 626 -3.79 -6.01 -11.12
C ASP A 626 -5.07 -6.26 -10.30
N ALA A 627 -6.21 -6.34 -11.00
CA ALA A 627 -7.54 -6.57 -10.42
C ALA A 627 -7.65 -7.84 -9.56
N GLU A 628 -6.67 -8.75 -9.64
CA GLU A 628 -6.63 -9.97 -8.84
C GLU A 628 -6.23 -9.76 -7.37
N GLY A 629 -5.60 -8.65 -7.01
CA GLY A 629 -5.17 -8.38 -5.63
C GLY A 629 -6.32 -8.24 -4.63
N SER A 630 -7.53 -7.90 -5.08
CA SER A 630 -8.72 -7.76 -4.23
C SER A 630 -9.25 -9.12 -3.73
N LEU A 631 -9.30 -9.27 -2.41
CA LEU A 631 -9.72 -10.51 -1.71
C LEU A 631 -11.23 -10.71 -1.68
N LEU A 632 -12.01 -9.64 -1.53
CA LEU A 632 -13.47 -9.69 -1.66
C LEU A 632 -13.88 -8.93 -2.92
N ARG A 633 -14.61 -9.60 -3.79
CA ARG A 633 -15.05 -9.09 -5.09
C ARG A 633 -16.57 -9.17 -5.18
N VAL A 634 -17.20 -8.32 -5.98
CA VAL A 634 -18.65 -8.43 -6.23
C VAL A 634 -18.97 -7.98 -7.66
N GLN A 635 -19.88 -8.71 -8.31
CA GLN A 635 -20.47 -8.28 -9.57
C GLN A 635 -21.47 -7.16 -9.29
N VAL A 636 -21.50 -6.11 -10.11
CA VAL A 636 -22.49 -5.03 -10.00
C VAL A 636 -23.20 -4.79 -11.33
N LEU A 637 -24.54 -4.71 -11.27
CA LEU A 637 -25.42 -4.39 -12.39
C LEU A 637 -26.42 -3.29 -11.97
N PRO A 638 -26.89 -2.44 -12.89
CA PRO A 638 -27.95 -1.48 -12.57
C PRO A 638 -29.30 -2.21 -12.56
N LYS A 639 -30.23 -1.87 -11.64
CA LYS A 639 -31.59 -2.47 -11.61
C LYS A 639 -32.36 -2.17 -12.91
N ASN A 640 -32.05 -1.07 -13.58
CA ASN A 640 -32.55 -0.73 -14.90
C ASN A 640 -31.38 -0.73 -15.90
N PRO A 641 -31.35 -1.62 -16.91
CA PRO A 641 -30.29 -1.67 -17.93
C PRO A 641 -30.08 -0.37 -18.71
N ARG A 642 -31.07 0.54 -18.73
CA ARG A 642 -30.89 1.88 -19.34
C ARG A 642 -29.87 2.74 -18.60
N CYS A 643 -29.71 2.54 -17.29
CA CYS A 643 -28.81 3.32 -16.43
C CYS A 643 -27.36 2.79 -16.42
N LEU A 644 -26.95 2.07 -17.46
CA LEU A 644 -25.60 1.52 -17.59
C LEU A 644 -24.52 2.59 -17.83
N PRO A 645 -24.76 3.69 -18.58
CA PRO A 645 -23.81 4.81 -18.69
C PRO A 645 -23.52 5.49 -17.33
N GLU A 646 -24.55 5.70 -16.52
CA GLU A 646 -24.48 6.32 -15.19
C GLU A 646 -23.78 5.39 -14.20
N LEU A 647 -24.05 4.07 -14.26
CA LEU A 647 -23.27 3.09 -13.50
C LEU A 647 -21.80 3.09 -13.90
N ARG A 648 -21.50 3.10 -15.21
CA ARG A 648 -20.12 3.11 -15.73
C ARG A 648 -19.35 4.35 -15.26
N GLU A 649 -19.97 5.51 -15.29
CA GLU A 649 -19.36 6.77 -14.82
C GLU A 649 -19.25 6.83 -13.30
N GLY A 650 -20.27 6.39 -12.57
CA GLY A 650 -20.21 6.30 -11.10
C GLY A 650 -19.15 5.31 -10.61
N LEU A 651 -18.95 4.19 -11.31
CA LEU A 651 -17.87 3.24 -11.08
C LEU A 651 -16.49 3.87 -11.36
N ARG A 652 -16.37 4.68 -12.43
CA ARG A 652 -15.15 5.44 -12.75
C ARG A 652 -14.80 6.41 -11.61
N LEU A 653 -15.80 7.15 -11.10
CA LEU A 653 -15.63 8.10 -10.00
C LEU A 653 -15.30 7.39 -8.67
N LEU A 654 -15.96 6.27 -8.36
CA LEU A 654 -15.65 5.45 -7.18
C LEU A 654 -14.19 4.97 -7.17
N ASN A 655 -13.70 4.45 -8.30
CA ASN A 655 -12.30 4.00 -8.47
C ASN A 655 -11.28 5.15 -8.45
N GLN A 656 -11.72 6.42 -8.49
CA GLN A 656 -10.88 7.61 -8.30
C GLN A 656 -10.95 8.17 -6.88
N ALA A 657 -12.12 8.07 -6.22
CA ALA A 657 -12.34 8.56 -4.86
C ALA A 657 -11.85 7.60 -3.77
N ASP A 658 -11.88 6.29 -4.02
CA ASP A 658 -11.48 5.27 -3.06
C ASP A 658 -10.10 4.67 -3.45
N PRO A 659 -9.08 4.75 -2.57
CA PRO A 659 -7.75 4.23 -2.88
C PRO A 659 -7.72 2.69 -2.91
N CYS A 660 -8.58 2.00 -2.17
CA CYS A 660 -8.59 0.55 -2.07
C CYS A 660 -9.41 -0.12 -3.18
N VAL A 661 -10.55 0.46 -3.56
CA VAL A 661 -11.43 -0.10 -4.61
C VAL A 661 -10.66 -0.37 -5.90
N GLN A 662 -10.84 -1.56 -6.48
CA GLN A 662 -10.50 -1.82 -7.88
C GLN A 662 -11.79 -2.00 -8.67
N VAL A 663 -11.93 -1.37 -9.83
CA VAL A 663 -13.02 -1.66 -10.78
C VAL A 663 -12.45 -2.17 -12.09
N TRP A 664 -13.04 -3.23 -12.62
CA TRP A 664 -12.74 -3.74 -13.95
C TRP A 664 -14.00 -4.30 -14.64
N LEU A 665 -13.87 -4.58 -15.93
CA LEU A 665 -14.84 -5.32 -16.73
C LEU A 665 -14.27 -6.74 -16.93
N GLU A 666 -15.03 -7.77 -16.57
CA GLU A 666 -14.68 -9.16 -16.86
C GLU A 666 -14.96 -9.48 -18.35
N SER A 667 -14.29 -10.49 -18.91
CA SER A 667 -14.52 -10.99 -20.29
C SER A 667 -15.97 -11.42 -20.56
N SER A 668 -16.74 -11.72 -19.50
CA SER A 668 -18.19 -11.95 -19.52
C SER A 668 -19.04 -10.70 -19.79
N GLY A 669 -18.43 -9.52 -19.88
CA GLY A 669 -19.12 -8.23 -20.01
C GLY A 669 -19.66 -7.68 -18.68
N GLN A 670 -19.26 -8.24 -17.55
CA GLN A 670 -19.77 -7.90 -16.23
C GLN A 670 -18.83 -6.92 -15.50
N TYR A 671 -19.40 -5.88 -14.88
CA TYR A 671 -18.61 -4.97 -14.03
C TYR A 671 -18.36 -5.61 -12.66
N MET A 672 -17.11 -5.57 -12.23
CA MET A 672 -16.64 -6.11 -10.96
C MET A 672 -16.06 -5.00 -10.08
N ILE A 673 -16.38 -5.03 -8.80
CA ILE A 673 -15.74 -4.22 -7.75
C ILE A 673 -14.94 -5.15 -6.85
N GLY A 674 -13.66 -4.83 -6.65
CA GLY A 674 -12.77 -5.41 -5.65
C GLY A 674 -12.62 -4.51 -4.43
N ALA A 675 -12.61 -5.12 -3.25
CA ALA A 675 -12.59 -4.47 -1.93
C ALA A 675 -11.64 -5.18 -0.96
N ALA A 676 -11.18 -4.45 0.05
CA ALA A 676 -10.24 -4.95 1.07
C ALA A 676 -10.91 -5.86 2.12
N GLY A 677 -12.19 -5.63 2.40
CA GLY A 677 -12.95 -6.29 3.47
C GLY A 677 -14.46 -6.05 3.33
N GLU A 678 -15.27 -6.73 4.12
CA GLU A 678 -16.74 -6.66 4.03
C GLU A 678 -17.28 -5.26 4.38
N VAL A 679 -16.71 -4.61 5.40
CA VAL A 679 -17.14 -3.30 5.90
C VAL A 679 -16.85 -2.21 4.86
N HIS A 680 -15.71 -2.34 4.17
CA HIS A 680 -15.34 -1.52 3.01
C HIS A 680 -16.23 -1.79 1.79
N LEU A 681 -16.45 -3.05 1.40
CA LEU A 681 -17.31 -3.40 0.26
C LEU A 681 -18.72 -2.79 0.38
N GLN A 682 -19.33 -2.88 1.56
CA GLN A 682 -20.64 -2.29 1.85
C GLN A 682 -20.64 -0.76 1.70
N ARG A 683 -19.57 -0.08 2.14
CA ARG A 683 -19.39 1.37 1.94
C ARG A 683 -19.33 1.72 0.47
N CYS A 684 -18.54 0.98 -0.31
CA CYS A 684 -18.34 1.22 -1.74
C CYS A 684 -19.64 1.06 -2.54
N LEU A 685 -20.51 0.11 -2.16
CA LEU A 685 -21.81 -0.08 -2.79
C LEU A 685 -22.80 1.06 -2.47
N SER A 686 -22.83 1.57 -1.23
CA SER A 686 -23.61 2.78 -0.89
C SER A 686 -23.07 4.03 -1.60
N ASP A 687 -21.76 4.28 -1.57
CA ASP A 687 -21.18 5.44 -2.26
C ASP A 687 -21.42 5.40 -3.78
N LEU A 688 -21.41 4.21 -4.38
CA LEU A 688 -21.79 4.03 -5.77
C LEU A 688 -23.27 4.35 -6.01
N GLN A 689 -24.18 3.76 -5.23
CA GLN A 689 -25.62 3.96 -5.41
C GLN A 689 -26.03 5.42 -5.15
N ASP A 690 -25.56 5.99 -4.05
CA ASP A 690 -26.13 7.19 -3.45
C ASP A 690 -25.41 8.47 -3.91
N LYS A 691 -24.09 8.41 -4.14
CA LYS A 691 -23.28 9.59 -4.51
C LYS A 691 -22.87 9.62 -5.97
N TYR A 692 -22.27 8.54 -6.47
CA TYR A 692 -21.56 8.56 -7.76
C TYR A 692 -22.40 8.17 -8.97
N ALA A 693 -23.06 7.00 -8.94
CA ALA A 693 -23.89 6.53 -10.05
C ALA A 693 -25.35 7.02 -9.95
N ARG A 694 -25.84 7.30 -8.73
CA ARG A 694 -27.18 7.85 -8.46
C ARG A 694 -28.31 7.01 -9.08
N THR A 695 -28.08 5.71 -9.17
CA THR A 695 -28.98 4.71 -9.73
C THR A 695 -28.97 3.47 -8.86
N ALA A 696 -30.13 2.85 -8.68
CA ALA A 696 -30.28 1.70 -7.82
C ALA A 696 -29.52 0.49 -8.40
N VAL A 697 -28.50 0.01 -7.69
CA VAL A 697 -27.66 -1.11 -8.12
C VAL A 697 -28.12 -2.44 -7.53
N THR A 698 -27.76 -3.54 -8.20
CA THR A 698 -27.83 -4.91 -7.68
C THR A 698 -26.41 -5.46 -7.65
N ALA A 699 -26.01 -5.98 -6.49
CA ALA A 699 -24.72 -6.66 -6.31
C ALA A 699 -24.93 -8.17 -6.18
N SER A 700 -23.96 -8.98 -6.60
CA SER A 700 -23.94 -10.42 -6.32
C SER A 700 -23.68 -10.71 -4.84
N ALA A 701 -23.70 -12.00 -4.46
CA ALA A 701 -23.00 -12.43 -3.26
C ALA A 701 -21.49 -12.10 -3.37
N PRO A 702 -20.77 -11.88 -2.25
CA PRO A 702 -19.33 -11.68 -2.28
C PRO A 702 -18.60 -12.90 -2.86
N ILE A 703 -17.60 -12.61 -3.70
CA ILE A 703 -16.79 -13.58 -4.43
C ILE A 703 -15.36 -13.51 -3.87
N VAL A 704 -14.88 -14.65 -3.38
CA VAL A 704 -13.49 -14.84 -2.94
C VAL A 704 -12.72 -15.53 -4.08
N PRO A 705 -11.50 -15.11 -4.42
CA PRO A 705 -10.64 -15.82 -5.35
C PRO A 705 -10.09 -17.10 -4.72
N PHE A 706 -9.83 -18.11 -5.56
CA PHE A 706 -9.17 -19.35 -5.15
C PHE A 706 -7.81 -19.44 -5.88
N ARG A 707 -7.02 -20.45 -5.50
CA ARG A 707 -5.85 -20.89 -6.29
C ARG A 707 -5.90 -22.40 -6.45
N GLU A 708 -5.26 -22.89 -7.50
CA GLU A 708 -5.17 -24.33 -7.80
C GLU A 708 -3.73 -24.80 -7.57
N THR A 709 -3.55 -25.98 -6.97
CA THR A 709 -2.24 -26.55 -6.68
C THR A 709 -2.26 -28.07 -6.85
N ILE A 710 -1.09 -28.70 -6.74
CA ILE A 710 -0.93 -30.15 -6.69
C ILE A 710 -0.25 -30.54 -5.39
N VAL A 711 -0.63 -31.69 -4.83
CA VAL A 711 0.06 -32.30 -3.69
C VAL A 711 0.83 -33.54 -4.15
N PRO A 712 1.87 -33.99 -3.43
CA PRO A 712 2.49 -35.28 -3.71
C PRO A 712 1.43 -36.39 -3.73
N ARG A 713 1.59 -37.37 -4.63
CA ARG A 713 0.74 -38.57 -4.60
C ARG A 713 0.90 -39.26 -3.23
N PRO A 714 -0.18 -39.50 -2.48
CA PRO A 714 -0.08 -40.17 -1.19
C PRO A 714 0.53 -41.57 -1.38
N ARG A 715 1.33 -42.02 -0.41
CA ARG A 715 1.88 -43.38 -0.41
C ARG A 715 0.83 -44.35 0.13
N VAL A 716 0.04 -44.90 -0.79
CA VAL A 716 -1.09 -45.78 -0.50
C VAL A 716 -0.72 -47.20 -0.90
N ASP A 717 -0.78 -48.15 0.05
CA ASP A 717 -0.74 -49.58 -0.23
C ASP A 717 -2.16 -50.10 -0.52
N ASN A 718 -2.28 -51.36 -0.94
CA ASN A 718 -3.50 -52.04 -1.36
C ASN A 718 -4.62 -52.11 -0.28
N THR A 719 -4.38 -51.58 0.91
CA THR A 719 -5.32 -51.48 2.06
C THR A 719 -5.81 -50.05 2.34
N ASN A 720 -5.37 -49.05 1.57
CA ASN A 720 -5.73 -47.62 1.72
C ASN A 720 -5.29 -46.93 3.04
N GLU A 721 -4.39 -47.53 3.81
CA GLU A 721 -3.72 -46.84 4.93
C GLU A 721 -2.46 -46.09 4.45
N ALA A 722 -2.17 -44.94 5.07
CA ALA A 722 -1.00 -44.12 4.73
C ALA A 722 0.25 -44.63 5.47
N ILE A 723 1.27 -45.04 4.72
CA ILE A 723 2.50 -45.61 5.32
C ILE A 723 3.49 -44.52 5.72
N GLU A 724 3.60 -44.29 7.03
CA GLU A 724 4.78 -43.68 7.65
C GLU A 724 5.85 -44.77 7.88
N GLY A 725 6.79 -44.90 6.93
CA GLY A 725 7.88 -45.87 7.03
C GLY A 725 8.71 -45.97 5.75
N GLU A 726 9.96 -46.40 5.89
CA GLU A 726 10.88 -46.65 4.77
C GLU A 726 10.74 -48.08 4.21
N ASN A 727 11.17 -48.28 2.97
CA ASN A 727 11.23 -49.55 2.22
C ASN A 727 9.89 -50.05 1.62
N VAL A 728 9.34 -49.29 0.67
CA VAL A 728 8.44 -49.82 -0.38
C VAL A 728 9.14 -49.70 -1.73
N ASP A 729 9.12 -50.77 -2.54
CA ASP A 729 9.70 -50.82 -3.89
C ASP A 729 8.90 -49.91 -4.85
N THR A 730 9.42 -48.69 -5.07
CA THR A 730 8.74 -47.60 -5.81
C THR A 730 8.47 -47.91 -7.28
N SER A 731 9.02 -49.00 -7.82
CA SER A 731 8.93 -49.37 -9.24
C SER A 731 7.54 -49.82 -9.73
N LYS A 732 6.55 -50.00 -8.83
CA LYS A 732 5.27 -50.67 -9.14
C LYS A 732 3.98 -49.89 -8.81
N LEU A 733 4.08 -48.68 -8.25
CA LEU A 733 2.91 -47.88 -7.83
C LEU A 733 2.75 -46.60 -8.68
N ALA A 734 1.88 -46.68 -9.69
CA ALA A 734 1.40 -45.62 -10.58
C ALA A 734 2.47 -44.84 -11.40
N GLY A 735 2.22 -44.64 -12.70
CA GLY A 735 3.19 -44.05 -13.63
C GLY A 735 3.64 -42.63 -13.27
N ASP A 736 4.88 -42.29 -13.64
CA ASP A 736 5.75 -41.12 -13.33
C ASP A 736 5.14 -39.68 -13.42
N GLY A 737 3.83 -39.50 -13.64
CA GLY A 737 3.17 -38.18 -13.70
C GLY A 737 3.67 -37.27 -14.82
N ALA A 738 4.42 -37.84 -15.78
CA ALA A 738 5.07 -37.14 -16.86
C ALA A 738 4.34 -37.43 -18.17
N VAL A 739 3.62 -36.42 -18.69
CA VAL A 739 2.90 -36.52 -19.96
C VAL A 739 3.88 -36.39 -21.11
N ARG A 740 3.77 -37.30 -22.08
CA ARG A 740 4.41 -37.17 -23.39
C ARG A 740 3.36 -36.77 -24.41
N LEU A 741 3.64 -35.71 -25.18
CA LEU A 741 2.82 -35.29 -26.31
C LEU A 741 3.66 -35.43 -27.59
N ASP A 742 3.33 -36.44 -28.39
CA ASP A 742 3.89 -36.64 -29.73
C ASP A 742 2.91 -36.05 -30.76
N ALA A 743 3.10 -34.76 -31.10
CA ALA A 743 2.14 -33.97 -31.86
C ALA A 743 2.82 -32.93 -32.78
N ALA A 744 2.07 -31.89 -33.18
CA ALA A 744 2.60 -30.79 -33.98
C ALA A 744 3.69 -29.95 -33.27
N LEU A 745 3.94 -30.17 -31.96
CA LEU A 745 5.08 -29.60 -31.23
C LEU A 745 6.38 -30.41 -31.40
N GLY A 746 6.33 -31.51 -32.15
CA GLY A 746 7.31 -32.59 -32.07
C GLY A 746 6.95 -33.54 -30.93
N SER A 747 7.98 -34.19 -30.38
CA SER A 747 7.88 -35.09 -29.23
C SER A 747 8.36 -34.36 -27.99
N ILE A 748 7.48 -34.06 -27.03
CA ILE A 748 7.82 -33.32 -25.80
C ILE A 748 7.33 -34.05 -24.55
N ARG A 749 8.17 -34.12 -23.50
CA ARG A 749 7.88 -34.74 -22.20
C ARG A 749 7.91 -33.70 -21.09
N VAL A 750 6.81 -33.60 -20.33
CA VAL A 750 6.65 -32.65 -19.22
C VAL A 750 6.10 -33.35 -17.97
N ARG A 751 6.71 -33.11 -16.81
CA ARG A 751 6.18 -33.50 -15.49
C ARG A 751 5.78 -32.24 -14.71
N ALA A 752 4.64 -32.28 -14.03
CA ALA A 752 4.30 -31.30 -12.99
C ALA A 752 4.63 -31.88 -11.60
N VAL A 753 5.24 -31.08 -10.73
CA VAL A 753 5.56 -31.43 -9.34
C VAL A 753 5.23 -30.27 -8.39
N PRO A 754 4.86 -30.54 -7.12
CA PRO A 754 4.68 -29.49 -6.12
C PRO A 754 6.00 -28.74 -5.86
N LEU A 755 5.94 -27.42 -5.76
CA LEU A 755 7.06 -26.55 -5.42
C LEU A 755 7.20 -26.45 -3.89
N PRO A 756 8.42 -26.45 -3.32
CA PRO A 756 8.61 -26.26 -1.88
C PRO A 756 7.99 -24.95 -1.36
N SER A 757 7.39 -24.99 -0.18
CA SER A 757 6.69 -23.83 0.41
C SER A 757 7.62 -22.63 0.62
N SER A 758 8.85 -22.85 1.10
CA SER A 758 9.89 -21.83 1.26
C SER A 758 10.24 -21.11 -0.05
N VAL A 759 10.37 -21.86 -1.15
CA VAL A 759 10.60 -21.31 -2.49
C VAL A 759 9.38 -20.52 -2.97
N THR A 760 8.18 -21.06 -2.73
CA THR A 760 6.90 -20.42 -3.09
C THR A 760 6.72 -19.07 -2.38
N GLU A 761 7.05 -19.00 -1.09
CA GLU A 761 7.04 -17.78 -0.28
C GLU A 761 8.08 -16.75 -0.76
N LEU A 762 9.32 -17.19 -1.06
CA LEU A 762 10.36 -16.32 -1.61
C LEU A 762 9.97 -15.72 -2.97
N LEU A 763 9.33 -16.49 -3.85
CA LEU A 763 8.82 -15.97 -5.14
C LEU A 763 7.68 -14.96 -4.94
N CYS A 764 6.74 -15.23 -4.03
CA CYS A 764 5.67 -14.29 -3.69
C CYS A 764 6.19 -12.98 -3.08
N ALA A 765 7.19 -13.05 -2.20
CA ALA A 765 7.77 -11.88 -1.53
C ALA A 765 8.59 -10.98 -2.48
N ASN A 766 9.09 -11.53 -3.59
CA ASN A 766 9.99 -10.83 -4.52
C ASN A 766 9.40 -10.63 -5.94
N SER A 767 8.07 -10.67 -6.06
CA SER A 767 7.33 -10.54 -7.33
C SER A 767 7.72 -9.31 -8.14
N GLU A 768 7.88 -8.15 -7.51
CA GLU A 768 8.28 -6.89 -8.18
C GLU A 768 9.70 -6.97 -8.78
N LEU A 769 10.64 -7.63 -8.10
CA LEU A 769 12.01 -7.83 -8.60
C LEU A 769 12.04 -8.77 -9.82
N LEU A 770 11.24 -9.83 -9.79
CA LEU A 770 11.06 -10.76 -10.91
C LEU A 770 10.39 -10.08 -12.10
N SER A 771 9.39 -9.22 -11.86
CA SER A 771 8.74 -8.40 -12.89
C SER A 771 9.70 -7.39 -13.53
N ALA A 772 10.63 -6.82 -12.75
CA ALA A 772 11.68 -5.94 -13.27
C ALA A 772 12.69 -6.70 -14.15
N LEU A 773 13.06 -7.93 -13.76
CA LEU A 773 13.95 -8.81 -14.53
C LEU A 773 13.33 -9.26 -15.86
N SER A 774 12.04 -9.64 -15.88
CA SER A 774 11.35 -10.05 -17.10
C SER A 774 11.12 -8.88 -18.07
N SER A 775 10.86 -7.67 -17.57
CA SER A 775 10.72 -6.45 -18.38
C SER A 775 11.97 -6.12 -19.22
N GLN A 776 13.17 -6.37 -18.68
CA GLN A 776 14.45 -6.27 -19.42
C GLN A 776 14.44 -7.22 -20.64
N SER A 777 14.05 -8.47 -20.40
CA SER A 777 14.12 -9.58 -21.35
C SER A 777 13.19 -9.37 -22.55
N ASN A 778 11.95 -8.96 -22.27
CA ASN A 778 10.93 -8.77 -23.31
C ASN A 778 11.28 -7.59 -24.25
N THR A 779 11.93 -6.54 -23.75
CA THR A 779 12.39 -5.41 -24.58
C THR A 779 13.42 -5.85 -25.63
N ILE A 780 14.30 -6.79 -25.28
CA ILE A 780 15.31 -7.35 -26.19
C ILE A 780 14.66 -8.31 -27.20
N ASN A 781 13.78 -9.20 -26.73
CA ASN A 781 13.14 -10.21 -27.57
C ASN A 781 12.16 -9.62 -28.60
N VAL A 782 11.42 -8.56 -28.27
CA VAL A 782 10.55 -7.86 -29.24
C VAL A 782 11.36 -7.23 -30.37
N ALA A 783 12.55 -6.68 -30.08
CA ALA A 783 13.43 -6.12 -31.12
C ALA A 783 13.95 -7.21 -32.09
N ALA A 784 14.34 -8.38 -31.56
CA ALA A 784 14.75 -9.53 -32.38
C ALA A 784 13.57 -10.11 -33.20
N GLY A 785 12.40 -10.26 -32.57
CA GLY A 785 11.16 -10.68 -33.23
C GLY A 785 10.76 -9.77 -34.39
N MET A 786 10.74 -8.46 -34.17
CA MET A 786 10.46 -7.49 -35.23
C MET A 786 11.53 -7.49 -36.34
N ALA A 787 12.81 -7.73 -36.04
CA ALA A 787 13.83 -7.85 -37.08
C ALA A 787 13.57 -9.06 -38.00
N SER A 788 13.23 -10.23 -37.43
CA SER A 788 12.91 -11.45 -38.19
C SER A 788 11.56 -11.39 -38.93
N GLN A 789 10.55 -10.70 -38.38
CA GLN A 789 9.28 -10.48 -39.08
C GLN A 789 9.39 -9.48 -40.24
N ASN A 790 10.22 -8.44 -40.12
CA ASN A 790 10.43 -7.46 -41.20
C ASN A 790 11.18 -8.03 -42.42
N SER A 791 11.92 -9.15 -42.28
CA SER A 791 12.43 -9.90 -43.43
C SER A 791 11.36 -10.74 -44.13
N PHE A 792 10.34 -11.22 -43.40
CA PHE A 792 9.28 -12.07 -43.94
C PHE A 792 8.14 -11.26 -44.59
N LEU A 793 7.78 -10.12 -43.97
CA LEU A 793 6.73 -9.21 -44.47
C LEU A 793 7.09 -8.46 -45.75
N LYS A 794 8.33 -8.57 -46.25
CA LYS A 794 8.73 -8.03 -47.56
C LYS A 794 8.35 -8.89 -48.77
N LYS A 795 7.65 -10.02 -48.59
CA LYS A 795 7.10 -10.84 -49.70
C LYS A 795 5.71 -11.42 -49.39
N PRO A 796 4.68 -10.57 -49.30
CA PRO A 796 3.46 -10.89 -50.05
C PRO A 796 2.82 -9.72 -50.83
N SER A 797 3.44 -8.52 -50.84
CA SER A 797 2.92 -7.35 -51.55
C SER A 797 2.81 -7.53 -53.07
N ASP A 798 3.83 -8.13 -53.68
CA ASP A 798 4.07 -7.96 -55.12
C ASP A 798 3.19 -8.88 -55.99
N ALA A 799 2.80 -10.05 -55.45
CA ALA A 799 1.86 -10.96 -56.09
C ALA A 799 0.40 -10.46 -55.98
N PHE A 800 0.03 -9.88 -54.84
CA PHE A 800 -1.32 -9.33 -54.65
C PHE A 800 -1.54 -8.09 -55.53
N ASN A 801 -0.54 -7.23 -55.63
CA ASN A 801 -0.59 -6.04 -56.48
C ASN A 801 -0.60 -6.35 -57.99
N SER A 802 0.01 -7.44 -58.46
CA SER A 802 -0.13 -7.82 -59.89
C SER A 802 -1.53 -8.33 -60.23
N GLN A 803 -2.20 -9.00 -59.29
CA GLN A 803 -3.54 -9.56 -59.47
C GLN A 803 -4.66 -8.50 -59.37
N ILE A 804 -4.52 -7.51 -58.48
CA ILE A 804 -5.42 -6.34 -58.45
C ILE A 804 -5.27 -5.50 -59.73
N ASN A 805 -4.06 -5.33 -60.25
CA ASN A 805 -3.83 -4.57 -61.49
C ASN A 805 -4.30 -5.28 -62.78
N SER A 806 -4.63 -6.57 -62.76
CA SER A 806 -5.38 -7.19 -63.87
C SER A 806 -6.89 -6.98 -63.73
N LEU A 807 -7.45 -7.13 -62.52
CA LEU A 807 -8.89 -6.95 -62.25
C LEU A 807 -9.37 -5.50 -62.49
N PHE A 808 -8.55 -4.50 -62.16
CA PHE A 808 -8.85 -3.10 -62.49
C PHE A 808 -8.77 -2.78 -63.99
N LYS A 809 -8.27 -3.70 -64.82
CA LYS A 809 -8.10 -3.50 -66.26
C LYS A 809 -9.31 -3.93 -67.10
N GLU A 810 -10.17 -4.80 -66.57
CA GLU A 810 -11.42 -5.22 -67.22
C GLU A 810 -12.60 -4.32 -66.83
N THR A 811 -12.59 -3.74 -65.62
CA THR A 811 -13.75 -3.00 -65.06
C THR A 811 -13.85 -1.53 -65.53
N LYS A 812 -13.22 -1.16 -66.65
CA LYS A 812 -13.19 0.23 -67.15
C LYS A 812 -13.40 0.39 -68.66
N SER A 813 -13.82 -0.66 -69.37
CA SER A 813 -14.04 -0.64 -70.83
C SER A 813 -15.45 -0.21 -71.27
N HIS A 814 -16.26 0.38 -70.37
CA HIS A 814 -17.61 0.87 -70.68
C HIS A 814 -17.91 2.19 -69.97
N LEU A 815 -17.67 3.31 -70.66
CA LEU A 815 -18.53 4.51 -70.76
C LEU A 815 -17.72 5.69 -71.36
N ASN A 816 -18.03 6.02 -72.61
CA ASN A 816 -17.87 7.26 -73.41
C ASN A 816 -16.64 8.17 -73.12
N ASP A 817 -15.78 8.49 -74.11
CA ASP A 817 -16.03 9.21 -75.38
C ASP A 817 -16.47 10.68 -75.20
N HIS A 818 -15.52 11.61 -75.14
CA HIS A 818 -15.25 12.64 -76.18
C HIS A 818 -14.15 13.65 -75.73
N ASP A 819 -13.23 13.97 -76.66
CA ASP A 819 -12.63 15.28 -77.02
C ASP A 819 -12.37 16.38 -75.95
N GLU A 820 -11.31 17.19 -76.00
CA GLU A 820 -10.28 17.43 -77.03
C GLU A 820 -9.05 18.18 -76.41
N ASN A 821 -7.85 18.07 -77.01
CA ASN A 821 -6.72 19.04 -76.99
C ASN A 821 -6.11 19.54 -75.62
N SER A 822 -4.81 19.82 -75.45
CA SER A 822 -3.59 19.75 -76.30
C SER A 822 -2.30 19.88 -75.44
N ASP A 823 -1.18 19.29 -75.88
CA ASP A 823 0.21 19.84 -75.97
C ASP A 823 0.82 20.78 -74.87
N VAL A 824 2.13 20.77 -74.49
CA VAL A 824 3.35 20.11 -75.05
C VAL A 824 4.56 20.19 -74.07
N ILE A 825 5.30 19.07 -73.85
CA ILE A 825 6.78 18.88 -73.56
C ILE A 825 7.42 19.73 -72.38
N ILE A 826 8.60 19.53 -71.74
CA ILE A 826 9.97 19.09 -72.12
C ILE A 826 10.78 18.39 -70.99
N SER A 827 11.50 17.31 -71.38
CA SER A 827 12.74 16.67 -70.84
C SER A 827 12.83 15.98 -69.46
N ASN A 828 13.37 14.75 -69.51
CA ASN A 828 14.11 14.05 -68.44
C ASN A 828 15.63 14.28 -68.56
N GLY A 829 16.38 13.94 -67.49
CA GLY A 829 17.80 13.56 -67.57
C GLY A 829 18.43 13.34 -66.18
N GLY A 830 19.30 12.35 -65.94
CA GLY A 830 19.75 11.25 -66.80
C GLY A 830 21.17 10.75 -66.42
N ASP A 831 21.41 9.44 -66.57
CA ASP A 831 22.70 8.70 -66.38
C ASP A 831 23.29 8.64 -64.93
N ALA A 832 23.68 7.52 -64.30
CA ALA A 832 23.78 6.07 -64.61
C ALA A 832 25.13 5.48 -65.10
N LYS A 833 25.27 4.16 -64.84
CA LYS A 833 26.33 3.18 -65.23
C LYS A 833 27.58 3.12 -64.33
N SER A 834 28.33 2.02 -64.15
CA SER A 834 28.07 0.54 -63.98
C SER A 834 29.27 -0.28 -64.50
N ASN A 835 29.69 -1.34 -63.78
CA ASN A 835 30.28 -2.65 -64.23
C ASN A 835 30.96 -3.36 -63.01
N VAL A 836 31.03 -4.70 -62.79
CA VAL A 836 31.21 -5.92 -63.63
C VAL A 836 32.70 -6.12 -64.02
N SER A 837 33.41 -7.24 -63.77
CA SER A 837 33.15 -8.56 -63.14
C SER A 837 34.51 -9.30 -62.89
N SER A 838 34.70 -10.37 -62.10
CA SER A 838 34.05 -10.97 -60.90
C SER A 838 34.77 -12.30 -60.49
N LYS A 839 34.36 -12.95 -59.38
CA LYS A 839 34.66 -14.34 -58.91
C LYS A 839 36.05 -14.75 -58.34
N THR A 840 35.94 -15.48 -57.20
CA THR A 840 36.75 -16.62 -56.68
C THR A 840 38.21 -16.50 -56.20
N GLU A 841 38.37 -16.81 -54.90
CA GLU A 841 39.24 -17.86 -54.30
C GLU A 841 40.53 -17.55 -53.50
N GLU A 842 40.67 -18.38 -52.44
CA GLU A 842 41.86 -18.82 -51.69
C GLU A 842 42.71 -17.83 -50.84
N LYS A 843 42.50 -17.97 -49.52
CA LYS A 843 43.52 -18.18 -48.46
C LYS A 843 44.58 -17.11 -48.13
N SER A 844 44.62 -16.83 -46.83
CA SER A 844 45.82 -16.57 -45.99
C SER A 844 46.56 -15.25 -46.21
N ALA A 845 47.31 -14.72 -45.23
CA ALA A 845 47.23 -14.78 -43.76
C ALA A 845 48.26 -13.76 -43.24
N ARG A 846 48.16 -13.34 -41.96
CA ARG A 846 49.16 -12.53 -41.23
C ARG A 846 49.34 -11.12 -41.80
N ASP A 847 49.91 -10.15 -41.09
CA ASP A 847 50.12 -9.97 -39.64
C ASP A 847 50.33 -8.48 -39.37
N PHE A 848 50.30 -8.09 -38.08
CA PHE A 848 50.98 -6.90 -37.52
C PHE A 848 50.38 -5.53 -37.90
N GLU A 849 50.05 -4.69 -36.89
CA GLU A 849 50.90 -3.64 -36.27
C GLU A 849 51.10 -2.39 -37.17
N SER A 850 51.15 -1.16 -36.65
CA SER A 850 51.02 -0.64 -35.26
C SER A 850 50.55 0.83 -35.30
N GLU A 851 50.30 1.41 -34.10
CA GLU A 851 50.50 2.83 -33.70
C GLU A 851 50.18 4.00 -34.68
N GLY A 852 49.53 5.11 -34.29
CA GLY A 852 49.13 5.62 -32.95
C GLY A 852 49.66 7.04 -32.71
N ILE A 853 49.00 7.84 -31.83
CA ILE A 853 49.53 9.09 -31.19
C ILE A 853 49.67 10.29 -32.18
N SER A 854 49.41 11.58 -31.92
CA SER A 854 48.82 12.41 -30.82
C SER A 854 48.10 13.65 -31.45
N VAL A 855 47.20 14.42 -30.79
CA VAL A 855 47.43 15.62 -29.93
C VAL A 855 48.57 16.56 -30.42
N VAL A 856 48.50 17.90 -30.51
CA VAL A 856 47.52 18.97 -30.11
C VAL A 856 47.04 19.75 -31.38
N ASP A 857 46.57 21.02 -31.49
CA ASP A 857 46.33 22.20 -30.61
C ASP A 857 45.05 23.01 -31.04
N SER A 858 45.06 24.35 -30.98
CA SER A 858 43.86 25.22 -30.96
C SER A 858 44.05 26.63 -31.60
N SER A 859 42.90 27.31 -31.82
CA SER A 859 42.67 28.77 -31.69
C SER A 859 43.03 29.80 -32.80
N ILE A 860 41.96 30.42 -33.36
CA ILE A 860 41.73 31.88 -33.58
C ILE A 860 42.52 32.65 -34.68
N GLU A 861 41.80 33.27 -35.64
CA GLU A 861 41.70 34.74 -35.83
C GLU A 861 40.57 35.16 -36.83
N THR A 862 40.31 36.46 -36.99
CA THR A 862 39.18 37.07 -37.76
C THR A 862 39.69 38.09 -38.81
N PRO A 863 38.87 38.63 -39.75
CA PRO A 863 38.28 39.98 -39.50
C PRO A 863 37.00 40.43 -40.29
N LYS A 864 36.27 41.41 -39.72
CA LYS A 864 35.64 42.64 -40.32
C LYS A 864 34.70 42.54 -41.55
N GLU A 865 33.43 42.99 -41.52
CA GLU A 865 32.81 44.34 -41.31
C GLU A 865 32.51 45.14 -42.61
N ALA A 866 31.22 45.48 -42.82
CA ALA A 866 30.73 46.64 -43.59
C ALA A 866 29.27 46.98 -43.19
N LYS A 867 28.78 48.21 -43.43
CA LYS A 867 27.45 48.72 -42.99
C LYS A 867 26.76 49.55 -44.09
N ALA A 868 25.41 49.62 -44.08
CA ALA A 868 24.62 50.87 -44.18
C ALA A 868 23.10 50.63 -44.21
N ASN A 869 22.35 51.36 -43.36
CA ASN A 869 21.17 52.23 -43.59
C ASN A 869 20.16 51.97 -44.74
N ASP A 870 18.88 52.37 -44.67
CA ASP A 870 18.17 53.25 -43.70
C ASP A 870 16.66 52.88 -43.53
N GLY A 871 15.90 53.65 -42.74
CA GLY A 871 14.48 53.40 -42.39
C GLY A 871 13.42 53.54 -43.51
N ASP A 872 12.10 53.64 -43.24
CA ASP A 872 11.39 53.95 -41.98
C ASP A 872 9.88 53.55 -42.03
N LYS A 873 9.14 53.70 -40.91
CA LYS A 873 7.69 54.05 -40.67
C LYS A 873 6.63 54.03 -41.83
N ILE A 874 5.29 53.87 -41.63
CA ILE A 874 4.39 54.39 -40.57
C ILE A 874 2.92 53.80 -40.60
N THR A 875 2.23 53.80 -39.44
CA THR A 875 0.75 53.80 -39.11
C THR A 875 -0.30 52.78 -39.64
N ASP A 876 -1.08 52.22 -38.68
CA ASP A 876 -2.55 52.30 -38.40
C ASP A 876 -3.62 51.98 -39.51
N ASP A 877 -4.94 51.71 -39.27
CA ASP A 877 -5.77 51.64 -38.03
C ASP A 877 -7.11 50.84 -38.19
N VAL A 878 -7.79 50.53 -37.05
CA VAL A 878 -9.27 50.56 -36.79
C VAL A 878 -10.34 49.68 -37.55
N LYS A 879 -11.06 48.83 -36.76
CA LYS A 879 -12.52 48.42 -36.73
C LYS A 879 -13.25 47.94 -38.03
N GLY A 880 -14.32 47.10 -37.99
CA GLY A 880 -15.06 46.40 -36.92
C GLY A 880 -16.50 45.96 -37.32
N ILE A 881 -17.35 45.58 -36.34
CA ILE A 881 -18.84 45.44 -36.38
C ILE A 881 -19.50 44.11 -36.92
N GLN A 882 -19.69 43.15 -35.99
CA GLN A 882 -20.98 42.60 -35.44
C GLN A 882 -22.15 41.95 -36.26
N LEU A 883 -22.76 40.94 -35.58
CA LEU A 883 -24.18 40.44 -35.57
C LEU A 883 -24.70 39.46 -36.67
N GLY A 884 -25.38 38.36 -36.26
CA GLY A 884 -25.90 37.36 -37.23
C GLY A 884 -26.92 36.24 -36.85
N LYS A 885 -27.09 35.82 -35.57
CA LYS A 885 -28.11 34.84 -35.07
C LYS A 885 -28.03 33.33 -35.48
N THR A 886 -28.67 32.51 -34.63
CA THR A 886 -28.96 31.05 -34.62
C THR A 886 -30.26 30.70 -35.40
N PRO A 887 -30.69 29.41 -35.63
CA PRO A 887 -30.49 28.21 -34.79
C PRO A 887 -30.32 26.80 -35.48
N GLU A 888 -30.12 25.79 -34.60
CA GLU A 888 -30.42 24.32 -34.71
C GLU A 888 -30.03 23.54 -35.99
N VAL A 889 -29.28 22.44 -35.91
CA VAL A 889 -29.76 21.13 -35.40
C VAL A 889 -28.60 20.28 -34.86
N VAL A 890 -28.85 19.50 -33.81
CA VAL A 890 -27.87 18.53 -33.26
C VAL A 890 -27.96 17.18 -33.97
N LYS A 891 -26.82 16.63 -34.39
CA LYS A 891 -26.60 15.18 -34.55
C LYS A 891 -25.39 14.78 -33.71
N GLY A 892 -25.57 13.81 -32.82
CA GLY A 892 -24.48 13.30 -32.00
C GLY A 892 -23.52 12.42 -32.81
N SER A 893 -22.22 12.58 -32.54
CA SER A 893 -21.18 11.63 -32.92
C SER A 893 -20.93 10.65 -31.78
N GLU A 894 -20.80 9.36 -32.10
CA GLU A 894 -20.47 8.33 -31.12
C GLU A 894 -18.99 8.42 -30.73
N GLU A 895 -18.67 9.06 -29.61
CA GLU A 895 -17.32 8.98 -29.04
C GLU A 895 -17.11 7.60 -28.39
N THR A 896 -16.36 6.75 -29.09
CA THR A 896 -15.93 5.44 -28.58
C THR A 896 -14.92 5.60 -27.44
N LEU A 897 -15.11 4.86 -26.36
CA LEU A 897 -14.15 4.79 -25.25
C LEU A 897 -12.77 4.32 -25.75
N PRO A 898 -11.66 4.82 -25.17
CA PRO A 898 -10.34 4.26 -25.42
C PRO A 898 -10.25 2.84 -24.82
N LEU A 899 -10.48 1.84 -25.67
CA LEU A 899 -10.22 0.43 -25.37
C LEU A 899 -8.74 0.24 -25.06
N THR A 900 -8.43 -0.48 -23.98
CA THR A 900 -7.05 -0.82 -23.58
C THR A 900 -6.46 -1.98 -24.41
N SER A 901 -6.54 -1.88 -25.74
CA SER A 901 -5.85 -2.77 -26.67
C SER A 901 -4.36 -2.42 -26.73
N PHE A 902 -3.52 -3.19 -26.03
CA PHE A 902 -2.07 -3.01 -26.04
C PHE A 902 -1.44 -3.39 -27.39
N THR A 903 -1.06 -2.40 -28.20
CA THR A 903 -0.16 -2.54 -29.36
C THR A 903 0.92 -1.45 -29.36
N SER A 904 1.90 -1.57 -28.45
CA SER A 904 2.98 -0.60 -28.30
C SER A 904 4.10 -0.79 -29.34
N THR A 905 4.20 0.12 -30.31
CA THR A 905 5.33 0.19 -31.26
C THR A 905 6.11 1.50 -31.06
N THR A 906 6.92 1.56 -30.01
CA THR A 906 7.89 2.64 -29.78
C THR A 906 9.26 2.06 -29.45
N ARG A 907 10.33 2.65 -29.97
CA ARG A 907 11.71 2.21 -29.71
C ARG A 907 12.20 2.75 -28.37
N SER A 908 12.01 1.98 -27.30
CA SER A 908 12.65 2.26 -26.01
C SER A 908 14.17 2.01 -26.08
N SER A 909 14.96 2.94 -25.54
CA SER A 909 16.38 2.70 -25.25
C SER A 909 16.54 1.63 -24.15
N PRO A 910 17.66 0.86 -24.13
CA PRO A 910 17.83 -0.24 -23.19
C PRO A 910 17.95 0.28 -21.75
N GLN A 911 16.91 0.05 -20.96
CA GLN A 911 16.90 0.35 -19.53
C GLN A 911 17.96 -0.49 -18.81
N THR A 912 18.67 0.08 -17.84
CA THR A 912 19.69 -0.63 -17.07
C THR A 912 19.21 -0.82 -15.64
N LEU A 913 19.13 -2.05 -15.15
CA LEU A 913 18.84 -2.34 -13.74
C LEU A 913 19.84 -1.63 -12.82
N THR A 914 19.37 -1.15 -11.66
CA THR A 914 20.26 -0.49 -10.69
C THR A 914 21.21 -1.50 -10.05
N ARG A 915 22.33 -1.01 -9.49
CA ARG A 915 23.28 -1.85 -8.75
C ARG A 915 22.64 -2.51 -7.52
N GLU A 916 21.68 -1.84 -6.89
CA GLU A 916 20.95 -2.34 -5.72
C GLU A 916 19.95 -3.42 -6.12
N THR A 917 19.19 -3.22 -7.21
CA THR A 917 18.32 -4.25 -7.80
C THR A 917 19.11 -5.46 -8.28
N GLN A 918 20.29 -5.26 -8.89
CA GLN A 918 21.19 -6.36 -9.27
C GLN A 918 21.73 -7.12 -8.05
N ALA A 919 22.10 -6.41 -6.96
CA ALA A 919 22.52 -7.04 -5.72
C ALA A 919 21.37 -7.84 -5.07
N ALA A 920 20.16 -7.28 -5.06
CA ALA A 920 18.95 -7.95 -4.56
C ALA A 920 18.57 -9.19 -5.40
N LEU A 921 18.72 -9.14 -6.74
CA LEU A 921 18.51 -10.30 -7.60
C LEU A 921 19.57 -11.39 -7.38
N VAL A 922 20.84 -11.03 -7.14
CA VAL A 922 21.90 -11.98 -6.75
C VAL A 922 21.63 -12.57 -5.37
N HIS A 923 21.14 -11.77 -4.41
CA HIS A 923 20.74 -12.24 -3.08
C HIS A 923 19.54 -13.19 -3.17
N LEU A 924 18.51 -12.85 -3.95
CA LEU A 924 17.36 -13.71 -4.22
C LEU A 924 17.78 -15.03 -4.86
N LYS A 925 18.67 -15.02 -5.85
CA LYS A 925 19.20 -16.27 -6.43
C LYS A 925 19.91 -17.13 -5.37
N LYS A 926 20.71 -16.52 -4.49
CA LYS A 926 21.36 -17.23 -3.37
C LYS A 926 20.32 -17.84 -2.42
N GLN A 927 19.31 -17.07 -2.00
CA GLN A 927 18.24 -17.58 -1.12
C GLN A 927 17.42 -18.71 -1.78
N LEU A 928 17.19 -18.64 -3.10
CA LEU A 928 16.54 -19.72 -3.85
C LEU A 928 17.42 -20.97 -3.93
N SER A 929 18.73 -20.83 -4.17
CA SER A 929 19.71 -21.93 -4.12
C SER A 929 19.73 -22.63 -2.75
N GLU A 930 19.77 -21.84 -1.67
CA GLU A 930 19.71 -22.34 -0.29
C GLU A 930 18.36 -23.05 -0.01
N ALA A 931 17.24 -22.48 -0.45
CA ALA A 931 15.90 -23.05 -0.26
C ALA A 931 15.66 -24.33 -1.09
N PHE A 932 16.18 -24.41 -2.31
CA PHE A 932 16.15 -25.64 -3.13
C PHE A 932 17.05 -26.73 -2.54
N SER A 933 18.29 -26.38 -2.16
CA SER A 933 19.21 -27.33 -1.53
C SER A 933 18.66 -27.90 -0.22
N ALA A 934 17.92 -27.10 0.56
CA ALA A 934 17.25 -27.54 1.77
C ALA A 934 15.97 -28.37 1.51
N ALA A 935 15.41 -28.33 0.30
CA ALA A 935 14.23 -29.11 -0.07
C ALA A 935 14.56 -30.55 -0.52
N GLY A 936 15.77 -30.79 -1.03
CA GLY A 936 16.27 -32.14 -1.35
C GLY A 936 17.14 -32.21 -2.61
N GLU A 937 17.84 -33.34 -2.79
CA GLU A 937 18.78 -33.53 -3.90
C GLU A 937 18.14 -33.38 -5.30
N GLU A 938 16.85 -33.70 -5.45
CA GLU A 938 16.11 -33.54 -6.71
C GLU A 938 15.98 -32.09 -7.21
N TRP A 939 16.19 -31.12 -6.30
CA TRP A 939 16.13 -29.67 -6.53
C TRP A 939 17.51 -29.01 -6.69
N ALA A 940 18.61 -29.75 -6.50
CA ALA A 940 19.96 -29.18 -6.57
C ALA A 940 20.26 -28.55 -7.94
N GLY A 941 20.62 -27.26 -7.96
CA GLY A 941 20.90 -26.49 -9.18
C GLY A 941 19.66 -26.08 -9.98
N ALA A 942 18.44 -26.26 -9.45
CA ALA A 942 17.21 -25.86 -10.11
C ALA A 942 17.14 -24.34 -10.38
N GLU A 943 17.79 -23.52 -9.54
CA GLU A 943 17.87 -22.07 -9.69
C GLU A 943 18.58 -21.62 -10.97
N ASP A 944 19.54 -22.40 -11.48
CA ASP A 944 20.19 -22.15 -12.78
C ASP A 944 19.45 -22.81 -13.96
N GLN A 945 18.50 -23.72 -13.71
CA GLN A 945 17.63 -24.33 -14.71
C GLN A 945 16.33 -23.54 -14.95
N MET A 946 16.11 -22.42 -14.24
CA MET A 946 14.91 -21.59 -14.33
C MET A 946 14.73 -20.98 -15.73
N TRP A 947 13.75 -21.50 -16.48
CA TRP A 947 13.34 -21.05 -17.81
C TRP A 947 12.52 -19.77 -17.70
N THR A 948 11.52 -19.77 -16.83
CA THR A 948 10.67 -18.61 -16.48
C THR A 948 9.92 -18.87 -15.16
N VAL A 949 9.24 -17.85 -14.63
CA VAL A 949 8.29 -17.95 -13.51
C VAL A 949 6.91 -17.45 -13.94
N GLY A 950 5.81 -17.85 -13.29
CA GLY A 950 4.46 -17.52 -13.75
C GLY A 950 3.37 -17.50 -12.67
N PRO A 951 2.20 -16.92 -12.96
CA PRO A 951 1.84 -16.23 -14.21
C PRO A 951 2.52 -14.85 -14.37
N HIS A 952 2.24 -14.16 -15.49
CA HIS A 952 2.70 -12.80 -15.82
C HIS A 952 4.22 -12.54 -15.74
N TYR A 953 5.05 -13.59 -15.85
CA TYR A 953 6.51 -13.52 -15.64
C TYR A 953 6.95 -13.15 -14.20
N CYS A 954 6.04 -13.21 -13.23
CA CYS A 954 6.30 -12.92 -11.82
C CYS A 954 5.21 -13.56 -10.92
N GLY A 955 5.45 -14.79 -10.46
CA GLY A 955 4.49 -15.52 -9.63
C GLY A 955 5.04 -16.82 -9.01
N PRO A 956 4.20 -17.53 -8.23
CA PRO A 956 4.57 -18.67 -7.38
C PRO A 956 4.75 -20.01 -8.13
N ASN A 957 5.01 -19.98 -9.44
CA ASN A 957 5.14 -21.18 -10.28
C ASN A 957 6.40 -21.08 -11.14
N ILE A 958 7.07 -22.20 -11.41
CA ILE A 958 8.36 -22.24 -12.11
C ILE A 958 8.30 -23.18 -13.32
N LEU A 959 8.89 -22.77 -14.45
CA LEU A 959 9.25 -23.66 -15.55
C LEU A 959 10.76 -23.97 -15.48
N LEU A 960 11.13 -25.24 -15.40
CA LEU A 960 12.52 -25.71 -15.42
C LEU A 960 12.88 -26.34 -16.77
N ASN A 961 14.04 -25.99 -17.30
CA ASN A 961 14.64 -26.64 -18.46
C ASN A 961 15.55 -27.79 -18.00
N ARG A 962 15.15 -29.04 -18.27
CA ARG A 962 15.99 -30.24 -18.09
C ARG A 962 16.27 -30.97 -19.41
N VAL A 963 15.98 -30.34 -20.56
CA VAL A 963 16.12 -30.93 -21.91
C VAL A 963 17.61 -31.04 -22.29
N PRO A 964 18.18 -32.26 -22.45
CA PRO A 964 19.63 -32.41 -22.71
C PRO A 964 20.09 -31.81 -24.04
N SER A 965 19.22 -31.82 -25.07
CA SER A 965 19.46 -31.21 -26.39
C SER A 965 19.33 -29.67 -26.41
N TYR A 966 19.00 -29.06 -25.26
CA TYR A 966 18.75 -27.62 -25.13
C TYR A 966 19.33 -27.06 -23.81
N GLY A 967 20.35 -27.70 -23.25
CA GLY A 967 20.97 -27.31 -21.96
C GLY A 967 21.67 -25.95 -22.00
N ASP A 968 22.24 -25.56 -23.14
CA ASP A 968 22.94 -24.27 -23.33
C ASP A 968 22.00 -23.04 -23.32
N ARG A 969 20.70 -23.23 -23.09
CA ARG A 969 19.70 -22.18 -23.04
C ARG A 969 19.90 -21.29 -21.80
N PRO A 970 20.12 -19.97 -21.93
CA PRO A 970 20.35 -19.07 -20.79
C PRO A 970 19.22 -19.10 -19.75
N SER A 971 19.59 -19.11 -18.46
CA SER A 971 18.63 -19.02 -17.36
C SER A 971 18.00 -17.63 -17.24
N ILE A 972 16.90 -17.51 -16.49
CA ILE A 972 16.21 -16.24 -16.24
C ILE A 972 17.14 -15.12 -15.72
N TRP A 973 18.24 -15.49 -15.05
CA TRP A 973 19.26 -14.58 -14.51
C TRP A 973 20.21 -14.00 -15.57
N MET A 974 20.23 -14.54 -16.80
CA MET A 974 21.16 -14.15 -17.88
C MET A 974 20.46 -13.61 -19.15
N PRO A 975 19.60 -12.58 -19.08
CA PRO A 975 18.78 -12.08 -20.20
C PRO A 975 19.56 -11.37 -21.32
N LYS A 976 20.90 -11.41 -21.29
CA LYS A 976 21.80 -10.82 -22.30
C LYS A 976 22.66 -11.85 -23.05
N ALA A 977 22.56 -13.13 -22.69
CA ALA A 977 23.27 -14.19 -23.40
C ALA A 977 22.58 -14.53 -24.73
N SER A 978 23.35 -14.94 -25.73
CA SER A 978 22.84 -15.36 -27.04
C SER A 978 22.08 -16.68 -26.92
N MET A 979 20.87 -16.74 -27.50
CA MET A 979 20.10 -17.99 -27.59
C MET A 979 20.87 -19.04 -28.41
N PRO A 980 20.85 -20.33 -28.00
CA PRO A 980 21.55 -21.39 -28.72
C PRO A 980 20.93 -21.65 -30.10
N SER A 981 21.77 -22.01 -31.08
CA SER A 981 21.39 -22.23 -32.49
C SER A 981 20.70 -23.59 -32.73
N SER A 982 19.61 -23.83 -32.02
CA SER A 982 18.76 -25.03 -32.12
C SER A 982 17.39 -24.67 -32.72
N PRO A 983 16.73 -25.56 -33.49
CA PRO A 983 15.38 -25.34 -34.00
C PRO A 983 14.37 -24.93 -32.91
N LEU A 984 14.56 -25.44 -31.68
CA LEU A 984 13.72 -25.15 -30.52
C LEU A 984 13.69 -23.67 -30.13
N ALA A 985 14.76 -22.91 -30.43
CA ALA A 985 14.81 -21.46 -30.15
C ALA A 985 13.76 -20.65 -30.92
N SER A 986 13.23 -21.17 -32.03
CA SER A 986 12.10 -20.55 -32.74
C SER A 986 10.75 -20.73 -32.00
N MET A 987 10.66 -21.69 -31.09
CA MET A 987 9.43 -22.08 -30.38
C MET A 987 9.46 -21.72 -28.88
N ASP A 988 10.64 -21.46 -28.28
CA ASP A 988 10.86 -21.13 -26.86
C ASP A 988 9.84 -20.10 -26.33
N HIS A 989 9.75 -18.93 -26.95
CA HIS A 989 8.84 -17.86 -26.55
C HIS A 989 7.36 -18.30 -26.56
N ALA A 990 6.98 -19.17 -27.49
CA ALA A 990 5.61 -19.66 -27.61
C ALA A 990 5.29 -20.75 -26.56
N LEU A 991 6.26 -21.62 -26.26
CA LEU A 991 6.18 -22.56 -25.12
C LEU A 991 6.05 -21.80 -23.80
N VAL A 992 6.92 -20.82 -23.57
CA VAL A 992 6.90 -19.90 -22.41
C VAL A 992 5.55 -19.20 -22.27
N THR A 993 5.01 -18.65 -23.36
CA THR A 993 3.70 -17.96 -23.29
C THR A 993 2.57 -18.95 -23.02
N GLY A 994 2.64 -20.19 -23.53
CA GLY A 994 1.72 -21.28 -23.17
C GLY A 994 1.77 -21.66 -21.69
N PHE A 995 2.96 -21.71 -21.09
CA PHE A 995 3.15 -21.87 -19.63
C PHE A 995 2.52 -20.71 -18.84
N GLN A 996 2.71 -19.46 -19.27
CA GLN A 996 2.07 -18.30 -18.61
C GLN A 996 0.54 -18.40 -18.64
N LEU A 997 -0.03 -18.83 -19.78
CA LEU A 997 -1.48 -19.05 -19.92
C LEU A 997 -2.00 -20.23 -19.09
N CYS A 998 -1.19 -21.28 -18.86
CA CYS A 998 -1.53 -22.37 -17.95
C CYS A 998 -1.49 -21.91 -16.49
N CYS A 999 -0.48 -21.13 -16.09
CA CYS A 999 -0.35 -20.61 -14.73
C CYS A 999 -1.46 -19.61 -14.36
N ALA A 1000 -2.05 -18.93 -15.35
CA ALA A 1000 -3.15 -17.99 -15.14
C ALA A 1000 -4.53 -18.66 -15.01
N ALA A 1001 -4.70 -19.88 -15.53
CA ALA A 1001 -5.98 -20.59 -15.48
C ALA A 1001 -5.76 -22.12 -15.52
N GLY A 1002 -5.85 -22.75 -14.34
CA GLY A 1002 -5.79 -24.20 -14.14
C GLY A 1002 -7.05 -24.94 -14.60
N SER A 1003 -7.10 -26.25 -14.33
CA SER A 1003 -8.13 -27.17 -14.84
C SER A 1003 -9.29 -27.44 -13.88
N LEU A 1004 -9.17 -27.15 -12.58
CA LEU A 1004 -10.26 -27.36 -11.62
C LEU A 1004 -11.35 -26.32 -11.81
N CYS A 1005 -10.96 -25.05 -11.92
CA CYS A 1005 -11.87 -23.90 -11.83
C CYS A 1005 -11.48 -22.75 -12.77
N GLU A 1006 -10.46 -22.91 -13.62
CA GLU A 1006 -9.81 -21.80 -14.35
C GLU A 1006 -9.33 -20.68 -13.41
N GLU A 1007 -8.92 -21.02 -12.19
CA GLU A 1007 -8.26 -20.08 -11.27
C GLU A 1007 -6.73 -20.24 -11.40
N PRO A 1008 -5.93 -19.20 -11.10
CA PRO A 1008 -4.47 -19.27 -11.22
C PRO A 1008 -3.81 -20.37 -10.37
N LEU A 1009 -2.73 -20.94 -10.91
CA LEU A 1009 -1.91 -21.94 -10.22
C LEU A 1009 -1.06 -21.31 -9.11
N MET A 1010 -0.77 -22.07 -8.07
CA MET A 1010 0.13 -21.67 -7.00
C MET A 1010 0.97 -22.84 -6.47
N GLY A 1011 2.28 -22.65 -6.33
CA GLY A 1011 3.19 -23.68 -5.82
C GLY A 1011 3.40 -24.84 -6.79
N VAL A 1012 3.35 -24.60 -8.10
CA VAL A 1012 3.51 -25.64 -9.13
C VAL A 1012 4.83 -25.45 -9.89
N CYS A 1013 5.61 -26.51 -10.01
CA CYS A 1013 6.79 -26.56 -10.88
C CYS A 1013 6.53 -27.49 -12.07
N PHE A 1014 6.82 -27.01 -13.28
CA PHE A 1014 6.78 -27.80 -14.50
C PHE A 1014 8.20 -28.03 -15.00
N LEU A 1015 8.57 -29.29 -15.23
CA LEU A 1015 9.88 -29.67 -15.77
C LEU A 1015 9.70 -30.16 -17.21
N VAL A 1016 10.41 -29.55 -18.16
CA VAL A 1016 10.54 -30.09 -19.52
C VAL A 1016 11.77 -30.99 -19.56
N GLU A 1017 11.56 -32.30 -19.74
CA GLU A 1017 12.63 -33.30 -19.64
C GLU A 1017 13.24 -33.70 -20.98
N ASP A 1018 12.41 -33.77 -22.02
CA ASP A 1018 12.83 -34.03 -23.40
C ASP A 1018 11.97 -33.20 -24.33
N TRP A 1019 12.59 -32.65 -25.37
CA TRP A 1019 11.89 -31.97 -26.45
C TRP A 1019 12.66 -32.18 -27.76
N GLN A 1020 12.05 -32.97 -28.63
CA GLN A 1020 12.55 -33.28 -29.97
C GLN A 1020 11.71 -32.48 -30.96
N PRO A 1021 12.29 -31.58 -31.76
CA PRO A 1021 11.54 -30.74 -32.70
C PRO A 1021 10.84 -31.60 -33.76
N PRO A 1022 9.70 -31.15 -34.30
CA PRO A 1022 9.05 -31.82 -35.41
C PRO A 1022 9.94 -31.72 -36.66
N SER A 1023 9.90 -32.74 -37.52
CA SER A 1023 10.75 -32.82 -38.73
C SER A 1023 10.55 -31.67 -39.73
N ASP A 1024 9.45 -30.92 -39.60
CA ASP A 1024 9.05 -29.82 -40.47
C ASP A 1024 9.00 -28.49 -39.67
N SER A 1025 10.08 -28.21 -38.94
CA SER A 1025 10.16 -27.15 -37.91
C SER A 1025 10.08 -25.70 -38.41
N ALA A 1026 9.74 -25.47 -39.69
CA ALA A 1026 9.86 -24.17 -40.36
C ALA A 1026 8.55 -23.38 -40.49
N GLN A 1027 7.38 -23.96 -40.19
CA GLN A 1027 6.07 -23.35 -40.54
C GLN A 1027 4.98 -23.38 -39.44
N LEU A 1028 5.31 -23.66 -38.17
CA LEU A 1028 4.30 -23.68 -37.09
C LEU A 1028 3.97 -22.25 -36.62
N PRO A 1029 2.69 -21.79 -36.71
CA PRO A 1029 2.33 -20.46 -36.23
C PRO A 1029 2.49 -20.37 -34.70
N PRO A 1030 3.12 -19.31 -34.15
CA PRO A 1030 3.35 -19.19 -32.71
C PRO A 1030 2.08 -19.35 -31.84
N GLY A 1031 0.93 -18.84 -32.30
CA GLY A 1031 -0.34 -19.03 -31.59
C GLY A 1031 -0.79 -20.49 -31.49
N LYS A 1032 -0.49 -21.34 -32.49
CA LYS A 1032 -0.77 -22.79 -32.41
C LYS A 1032 0.18 -23.48 -31.42
N VAL A 1033 1.45 -23.06 -31.40
CA VAL A 1033 2.45 -23.55 -30.44
C VAL A 1033 2.03 -23.19 -29.01
N MET A 1034 1.58 -21.95 -28.77
CA MET A 1034 1.07 -21.48 -27.47
C MET A 1034 -0.11 -22.31 -26.95
N MET A 1035 -1.11 -22.57 -27.80
CA MET A 1035 -2.30 -23.35 -27.40
C MET A 1035 -1.96 -24.80 -27.05
N LEU A 1036 -1.22 -25.49 -27.91
CA LEU A 1036 -0.77 -26.87 -27.65
C LEU A 1036 0.14 -26.96 -26.42
N SER A 1037 0.92 -25.90 -26.15
CA SER A 1037 1.74 -25.81 -24.94
C SER A 1037 0.87 -25.64 -23.69
N LYS A 1038 -0.18 -24.82 -23.73
CA LYS A 1038 -1.15 -24.71 -22.61
C LYS A 1038 -1.80 -26.06 -22.32
N GLU A 1039 -2.27 -26.75 -23.36
CA GLU A 1039 -2.87 -28.09 -23.23
C GLU A 1039 -1.90 -29.13 -22.65
N LEU A 1040 -0.63 -29.13 -23.08
CA LEU A 1040 0.42 -29.98 -22.53
C LEU A 1040 0.64 -29.75 -21.03
N PHE A 1041 0.76 -28.50 -20.58
CA PHE A 1041 0.94 -28.18 -19.16
C PHE A 1041 -0.31 -28.51 -18.34
N LEU A 1042 -1.52 -28.26 -18.85
CA LEU A 1042 -2.76 -28.66 -18.18
C LEU A 1042 -2.88 -30.19 -18.05
N ASN A 1043 -2.51 -30.95 -19.08
CA ASN A 1043 -2.51 -32.42 -19.01
C ASN A 1043 -1.49 -32.94 -17.97
N ALA A 1044 -0.28 -32.36 -17.91
CA ALA A 1044 0.73 -32.72 -16.91
C ALA A 1044 0.31 -32.36 -15.47
N PHE A 1045 -0.50 -31.31 -15.30
CA PHE A 1045 -1.15 -30.95 -14.03
C PHE A 1045 -2.30 -31.92 -13.68
N ASP A 1046 -3.04 -32.40 -14.67
CA ASP A 1046 -4.20 -33.28 -14.50
C ASP A 1046 -3.86 -34.72 -14.07
N GLU A 1047 -2.67 -35.19 -14.43
CA GLU A 1047 -2.07 -36.44 -13.95
C GLU A 1047 -1.73 -36.43 -12.45
N GLN A 1048 -1.75 -35.29 -11.77
CA GLN A 1048 -1.41 -35.17 -10.35
C GLN A 1048 -2.65 -35.04 -9.45
N PRO A 1049 -2.53 -35.36 -8.14
CA PRO A 1049 -3.58 -35.09 -7.17
C PRO A 1049 -3.69 -33.58 -6.97
N ARG A 1050 -4.66 -32.98 -7.66
CA ARG A 1050 -4.94 -31.54 -7.62
C ARG A 1050 -5.73 -31.19 -6.36
N ARG A 1051 -5.50 -29.99 -5.83
CA ARG A 1051 -6.22 -29.41 -4.69
C ARG A 1051 -6.56 -27.96 -4.98
N MET A 1052 -7.61 -27.46 -4.35
CA MET A 1052 -7.86 -26.02 -4.27
C MET A 1052 -7.21 -25.47 -3.00
N MET A 1053 -6.64 -24.27 -3.12
CA MET A 1053 -6.21 -23.47 -1.99
C MET A 1053 -7.25 -22.38 -1.72
N VAL A 1054 -7.58 -22.18 -0.45
CA VAL A 1054 -8.41 -21.06 0.02
C VAL A 1054 -7.51 -19.90 0.45
N ALA A 1055 -7.97 -18.67 0.27
CA ALA A 1055 -7.37 -17.54 0.96
C ALA A 1055 -7.78 -17.60 2.45
N THR A 1056 -6.83 -17.39 3.35
CA THR A 1056 -7.04 -17.52 4.80
C THR A 1056 -6.66 -16.22 5.53
N TYR A 1057 -7.59 -15.72 6.35
CA TYR A 1057 -7.33 -14.64 7.31
C TYR A 1057 -6.66 -15.19 8.57
N SER A 1058 -5.68 -14.47 9.09
CA SER A 1058 -5.39 -14.48 10.53
C SER A 1058 -6.48 -13.69 11.24
N CYS A 1059 -7.12 -14.33 12.21
CA CYS A 1059 -8.17 -13.79 13.05
C CYS A 1059 -7.65 -13.68 14.48
N VAL A 1060 -7.63 -12.46 15.01
CA VAL A 1060 -7.38 -12.20 16.44
C VAL A 1060 -8.67 -11.70 17.08
N VAL A 1061 -9.10 -12.36 18.16
CA VAL A 1061 -10.30 -12.00 18.92
C VAL A 1061 -9.89 -11.80 20.38
N SER A 1062 -10.06 -10.58 20.90
CA SER A 1062 -9.86 -10.28 22.31
C SER A 1062 -11.20 -10.27 23.04
N VAL A 1063 -11.30 -10.97 24.18
CA VAL A 1063 -12.55 -11.19 24.93
C VAL A 1063 -12.30 -11.39 26.44
N THR A 1064 -13.35 -11.29 27.26
CA THR A 1064 -13.31 -11.81 28.63
C THR A 1064 -13.22 -13.34 28.64
N SER A 1065 -12.64 -13.92 29.69
CA SER A 1065 -12.52 -15.38 29.86
C SER A 1065 -13.88 -16.11 29.87
N GLU A 1066 -14.96 -15.43 30.26
CA GLU A 1066 -16.32 -15.98 30.35
C GLU A 1066 -16.94 -16.28 28.97
N VAL A 1067 -16.58 -15.52 27.92
CA VAL A 1067 -17.16 -15.69 26.57
C VAL A 1067 -16.24 -16.44 25.60
N VAL A 1068 -15.01 -16.80 25.98
CA VAL A 1068 -14.03 -17.54 25.14
C VAL A 1068 -14.65 -18.81 24.53
N GLY A 1069 -15.37 -19.61 25.32
CA GLY A 1069 -16.00 -20.84 24.82
C GLY A 1069 -17.02 -20.60 23.69
N ARG A 1070 -17.65 -19.41 23.64
CA ARG A 1070 -18.53 -19.00 22.55
C ARG A 1070 -17.74 -18.64 21.29
N VAL A 1071 -16.60 -17.94 21.45
CA VAL A 1071 -15.68 -17.62 20.33
C VAL A 1071 -15.18 -18.90 19.65
N TYR A 1072 -14.75 -19.89 20.44
CA TYR A 1072 -14.33 -21.21 19.94
C TYR A 1072 -15.47 -21.92 19.17
N SER A 1073 -16.71 -21.83 19.66
CA SER A 1073 -17.90 -22.41 19.00
C SER A 1073 -18.27 -21.72 17.67
N VAL A 1074 -18.11 -20.40 17.55
CA VAL A 1074 -18.34 -19.70 16.27
C VAL A 1074 -17.21 -20.02 15.28
N LEU A 1075 -15.95 -19.98 15.71
CA LEU A 1075 -14.79 -20.34 14.86
C LEU A 1075 -14.91 -21.78 14.33
N GLY A 1076 -15.19 -22.75 15.20
CA GLY A 1076 -15.33 -24.16 14.80
C GLY A 1076 -16.46 -24.42 13.80
N ARG A 1077 -17.58 -23.68 13.89
CA ARG A 1077 -18.69 -23.75 12.92
C ARG A 1077 -18.39 -23.06 11.58
N ARG A 1078 -17.33 -22.26 11.50
CA ARG A 1078 -16.84 -21.59 10.27
C ARG A 1078 -15.50 -22.17 9.80
N HIS A 1079 -15.21 -23.43 10.15
CA HIS A 1079 -13.99 -24.15 9.80
C HIS A 1079 -12.67 -23.45 10.21
N GLY A 1080 -12.71 -22.60 11.23
CA GLY A 1080 -11.55 -21.86 11.73
C GLY A 1080 -10.59 -22.74 12.54
N ARG A 1081 -9.30 -22.75 12.16
CA ARG A 1081 -8.22 -23.49 12.82
C ARG A 1081 -7.58 -22.64 13.91
N ILE A 1082 -7.84 -22.97 15.17
CA ILE A 1082 -7.31 -22.23 16.34
C ILE A 1082 -5.83 -22.55 16.52
N LEU A 1083 -5.01 -21.52 16.76
CA LEU A 1083 -3.55 -21.59 16.86
C LEU A 1083 -3.06 -21.36 18.30
N ALA A 1084 -3.60 -20.34 18.96
CA ALA A 1084 -3.20 -19.91 20.29
C ALA A 1084 -4.39 -19.27 21.04
N GLY A 1085 -4.28 -19.19 22.36
CA GLY A 1085 -5.35 -18.73 23.23
C GLY A 1085 -4.78 -18.37 24.59
N ASP A 1086 -4.40 -17.10 24.75
CA ASP A 1086 -3.55 -16.65 25.86
C ASP A 1086 -4.13 -15.43 26.57
N ILE A 1087 -3.87 -15.31 27.88
CA ILE A 1087 -4.21 -14.12 28.66
C ILE A 1087 -3.17 -13.02 28.38
N THR A 1088 -3.63 -11.79 28.11
CA THR A 1088 -2.74 -10.64 27.93
C THR A 1088 -2.09 -10.25 29.26
N GLU A 1089 -0.77 -10.18 29.33
CA GLU A 1089 -0.07 -9.81 30.57
C GLU A 1089 -0.50 -8.41 31.07
N GLY A 1090 -1.02 -8.37 32.30
CA GLY A 1090 -1.54 -7.15 32.93
C GLY A 1090 -3.00 -6.80 32.58
N SER A 1091 -3.74 -7.67 31.89
CA SER A 1091 -5.17 -7.46 31.62
C SER A 1091 -6.00 -8.74 31.80
N ASN A 1092 -7.32 -8.61 31.91
CA ASN A 1092 -8.25 -9.74 31.98
C ASN A 1092 -8.70 -10.21 30.58
N ALA A 1093 -8.09 -9.71 29.51
CA ALA A 1093 -8.46 -10.00 28.14
C ALA A 1093 -7.70 -11.23 27.61
N TRP A 1094 -8.47 -12.23 27.19
CA TRP A 1094 -8.02 -13.44 26.53
C TRP A 1094 -7.98 -13.21 25.01
N ASN A 1095 -6.82 -13.41 24.40
CA ASN A 1095 -6.64 -13.28 22.96
C ASN A 1095 -6.67 -14.66 22.31
N VAL A 1096 -7.72 -14.94 21.54
CA VAL A 1096 -7.82 -16.12 20.68
C VAL A 1096 -7.21 -15.77 19.33
N THR A 1097 -6.20 -16.52 18.90
CA THR A 1097 -5.60 -16.39 17.56
C THR A 1097 -5.93 -17.64 16.75
N ALA A 1098 -6.52 -17.45 15.58
CA ALA A 1098 -6.98 -18.52 14.69
C ALA A 1098 -6.78 -18.17 13.21
N TYR A 1099 -6.68 -19.19 12.37
CA TYR A 1099 -6.87 -19.05 10.93
C TYR A 1099 -8.35 -19.25 10.56
N LEU A 1100 -8.87 -18.44 9.65
CA LEU A 1100 -10.25 -18.46 9.18
C LEU A 1100 -10.28 -18.31 7.65
N PRO A 1101 -10.83 -19.27 6.88
CA PRO A 1101 -10.99 -19.13 5.43
C PRO A 1101 -11.84 -17.90 5.08
N ILE A 1102 -11.40 -17.09 4.12
CA ILE A 1102 -12.08 -15.82 3.77
C ILE A 1102 -13.51 -16.08 3.27
N VAL A 1103 -13.75 -17.19 2.57
CA VAL A 1103 -15.10 -17.61 2.14
C VAL A 1103 -16.07 -17.84 3.31
N GLU A 1104 -15.58 -18.28 4.47
CA GLU A 1104 -16.39 -18.47 5.69
C GLU A 1104 -16.46 -17.23 6.59
N SER A 1105 -15.71 -16.16 6.27
CA SER A 1105 -15.67 -14.93 7.06
C SER A 1105 -16.89 -13.99 6.84
N ILE A 1106 -17.76 -14.30 5.87
CA ILE A 1106 -18.92 -13.47 5.52
C ILE A 1106 -19.98 -13.52 6.66
N ASP A 1107 -20.39 -12.34 7.13
CA ASP A 1107 -21.19 -12.07 8.36
C ASP A 1107 -20.54 -12.57 9.69
N PHE A 1108 -19.33 -13.14 9.66
CA PHE A 1108 -18.67 -13.73 10.85
C PHE A 1108 -18.55 -12.72 12.00
N ALA A 1109 -18.21 -11.46 11.71
CA ALA A 1109 -18.09 -10.42 12.73
C ALA A 1109 -19.42 -10.12 13.44
N ASN A 1110 -20.54 -10.15 12.72
CA ASN A 1110 -21.86 -9.95 13.32
C ASN A 1110 -22.34 -11.21 14.04
N GLU A 1111 -22.07 -12.41 13.52
CA GLU A 1111 -22.36 -13.67 14.20
C GLU A 1111 -21.61 -13.78 15.53
N LEU A 1112 -20.30 -13.49 15.53
CA LEU A 1112 -19.46 -13.50 16.72
C LEU A 1112 -19.94 -12.48 17.76
N ARG A 1113 -20.21 -11.24 17.32
CA ARG A 1113 -20.75 -10.18 18.19
C ARG A 1113 -22.12 -10.56 18.80
N LYS A 1114 -23.01 -11.20 18.03
CA LYS A 1114 -24.31 -11.71 18.53
C LYS A 1114 -24.09 -12.80 19.60
N ALA A 1115 -23.20 -13.76 19.35
CA ALA A 1115 -22.91 -14.86 20.27
C ALA A 1115 -22.29 -14.40 21.60
N THR A 1116 -21.43 -13.37 21.56
CA THR A 1116 -20.77 -12.79 22.75
C THR A 1116 -21.47 -11.56 23.30
N SER A 1117 -22.74 -11.32 22.94
CA SER A 1117 -23.55 -10.20 23.46
C SER A 1117 -22.96 -8.80 23.26
N GLY A 1118 -22.04 -8.63 22.31
CA GLY A 1118 -21.30 -7.39 22.05
C GLY A 1118 -19.79 -7.44 22.33
N GLU A 1119 -19.31 -8.35 23.19
CA GLU A 1119 -17.93 -8.30 23.70
C GLU A 1119 -16.83 -8.60 22.67
N ALA A 1120 -17.05 -9.51 21.72
CA ALA A 1120 -16.06 -9.89 20.73
C ALA A 1120 -16.18 -9.06 19.45
N GLN A 1121 -15.09 -8.39 19.10
CA GLN A 1121 -14.87 -7.81 17.77
C GLN A 1121 -13.65 -8.51 17.13
N PRO A 1122 -13.80 -9.25 16.02
CA PRO A 1122 -12.66 -9.92 15.39
C PRO A 1122 -11.83 -8.95 14.56
N GLN A 1123 -10.51 -9.06 14.65
CA GLN A 1123 -9.56 -8.43 13.74
C GLN A 1123 -9.17 -9.45 12.67
N LEU A 1124 -9.57 -9.20 11.42
CA LEU A 1124 -9.25 -10.04 10.26
C LEU A 1124 -8.14 -9.40 9.44
N MET A 1125 -7.05 -10.13 9.18
CA MET A 1125 -5.94 -9.70 8.33
C MET A 1125 -5.54 -10.84 7.40
N PHE A 1126 -5.24 -10.57 6.13
CA PHE A 1126 -4.76 -11.61 5.22
C PHE A 1126 -3.48 -12.24 5.76
N SER A 1127 -3.41 -13.57 5.75
CA SER A 1127 -2.23 -14.31 6.20
C SER A 1127 -1.56 -15.02 5.03
N HIS A 1128 -2.22 -16.00 4.42
CA HIS A 1128 -1.62 -16.87 3.40
C HIS A 1128 -2.72 -17.57 2.57
N TRP A 1129 -2.28 -18.38 1.62
CA TRP A 1129 -3.12 -19.34 0.90
C TRP A 1129 -2.93 -20.73 1.50
N GLU A 1130 -4.02 -21.37 1.89
CA GLU A 1130 -4.03 -22.62 2.65
C GLU A 1130 -4.63 -23.74 1.77
N THR A 1131 -3.89 -24.84 1.57
CA THR A 1131 -4.36 -25.97 0.75
C THR A 1131 -5.46 -26.74 1.46
N LEU A 1132 -6.61 -26.94 0.81
CA LEU A 1132 -7.60 -27.90 1.31
C LEU A 1132 -7.07 -29.31 1.08
N GLU A 1133 -6.92 -30.09 2.16
CA GLU A 1133 -6.42 -31.47 2.09
C GLU A 1133 -7.38 -32.41 1.34
N VAL A 1134 -8.68 -32.11 1.42
CA VAL A 1134 -9.78 -32.88 0.82
C VAL A 1134 -9.73 -32.80 -0.71
N ASP A 1135 -9.80 -33.96 -1.36
CA ASP A 1135 -9.89 -34.05 -2.82
C ASP A 1135 -11.28 -33.60 -3.32
N PRO A 1136 -11.39 -32.60 -4.22
CA PRO A 1136 -12.69 -32.13 -4.70
C PRO A 1136 -13.41 -33.14 -5.61
N TYR A 1137 -12.70 -34.12 -6.15
CA TYR A 1137 -13.26 -35.16 -7.03
C TYR A 1137 -13.62 -36.45 -6.28
N TRP A 1138 -13.20 -36.65 -5.03
CA TRP A 1138 -13.51 -37.88 -4.28
C TRP A 1138 -15.02 -38.05 -4.02
N ASP A 1139 -15.56 -39.16 -4.54
CA ASP A 1139 -16.86 -39.75 -4.21
C ASP A 1139 -16.63 -41.10 -3.51
N PRO A 1140 -17.25 -41.40 -2.36
CA PRO A 1140 -17.19 -42.72 -1.74
C PRO A 1140 -17.95 -43.73 -2.62
N CYS A 1141 -17.21 -44.58 -3.34
CA CYS A 1141 -17.78 -45.45 -4.39
C CYS A 1141 -17.94 -46.91 -3.95
N THR A 1142 -17.15 -47.37 -2.97
CA THR A 1142 -17.16 -48.77 -2.50
C THR A 1142 -17.89 -48.93 -1.16
N ALA A 1143 -18.45 -50.14 -0.95
CA ALA A 1143 -19.07 -50.51 0.32
C ALA A 1143 -18.05 -50.60 1.47
N GLU A 1144 -16.75 -50.66 1.17
CA GLU A 1144 -15.66 -50.72 2.15
C GLU A 1144 -15.23 -49.32 2.59
N GLU A 1145 -15.12 -48.35 1.66
CA GLU A 1145 -14.96 -46.92 2.00
C GLU A 1145 -16.12 -46.40 2.84
N LEU A 1146 -17.37 -46.65 2.42
CA LEU A 1146 -18.58 -46.30 3.19
C LEU A 1146 -18.56 -46.88 4.62
N LYS A 1147 -17.99 -48.07 4.80
CA LYS A 1147 -17.89 -48.76 6.09
C LYS A 1147 -16.70 -48.29 6.94
N HIS A 1148 -15.59 -47.88 6.33
CA HIS A 1148 -14.43 -47.32 7.03
C HIS A 1148 -14.63 -45.86 7.46
N PHE A 1149 -15.22 -45.02 6.59
CA PHE A 1149 -15.42 -43.60 6.87
C PHE A 1149 -16.71 -43.34 7.68
N GLY A 1150 -17.70 -44.24 7.63
CA GLY A 1150 -18.90 -44.19 8.47
C GLY A 1150 -19.63 -42.85 8.36
N GLN A 1151 -19.84 -42.18 9.50
CA GLN A 1151 -20.51 -40.86 9.55
C GLN A 1151 -19.82 -39.77 8.71
N LYS A 1152 -18.54 -39.93 8.33
CA LYS A 1152 -17.87 -38.98 7.42
C LYS A 1152 -18.32 -39.11 5.96
N ALA A 1153 -18.99 -40.20 5.57
CA ALA A 1153 -19.56 -40.33 4.23
C ALA A 1153 -20.79 -39.43 4.01
N ASP A 1154 -21.49 -39.05 5.10
CA ASP A 1154 -22.64 -38.14 5.06
C ASP A 1154 -22.25 -36.64 5.08
N THR A 1155 -21.00 -36.30 5.43
CA THR A 1155 -20.51 -34.92 5.39
C THR A 1155 -20.21 -34.45 3.97
N GLU A 1156 -20.76 -33.30 3.59
CA GLU A 1156 -20.56 -32.71 2.26
C GLU A 1156 -19.08 -32.34 2.02
N ASN A 1157 -18.55 -32.71 0.85
CA ASN A 1157 -17.17 -32.44 0.45
C ASN A 1157 -16.96 -30.93 0.22
N LEU A 1158 -16.44 -30.22 1.22
CA LEU A 1158 -16.27 -28.76 1.21
C LEU A 1158 -15.45 -28.24 0.01
N ALA A 1159 -14.38 -28.96 -0.38
CA ALA A 1159 -13.57 -28.61 -1.54
C ALA A 1159 -14.40 -28.70 -2.85
N ARG A 1160 -15.30 -29.67 -2.95
CA ARG A 1160 -16.26 -29.79 -4.05
C ARG A 1160 -17.34 -28.71 -4.03
N VAL A 1161 -17.85 -28.32 -2.86
CA VAL A 1161 -18.83 -27.22 -2.73
C VAL A 1161 -18.25 -25.93 -3.31
N TYR A 1162 -17.04 -25.56 -2.89
CA TYR A 1162 -16.34 -24.39 -3.40
C TYR A 1162 -16.03 -24.54 -4.91
N MET A 1163 -15.52 -25.71 -5.36
CA MET A 1163 -15.24 -25.96 -6.79
C MET A 1163 -16.49 -25.77 -7.65
N ASN A 1164 -17.63 -26.36 -7.26
CA ASN A 1164 -18.87 -26.23 -8.01
C ASN A 1164 -19.47 -24.82 -7.94
N ALA A 1165 -19.27 -24.08 -6.84
CA ALA A 1165 -19.66 -22.66 -6.77
C ALA A 1165 -18.86 -21.78 -7.74
N VAL A 1166 -17.53 -21.97 -7.84
CA VAL A 1166 -16.68 -21.24 -8.79
C VAL A 1166 -17.00 -21.64 -10.24
N ARG A 1167 -17.16 -22.94 -10.51
CA ARG A 1167 -17.55 -23.44 -11.85
C ARG A 1167 -18.88 -22.85 -12.32
N ARG A 1168 -19.91 -22.90 -11.46
CA ARG A 1168 -21.23 -22.30 -11.72
C ARG A 1168 -21.12 -20.81 -12.05
N ARG A 1169 -20.29 -20.05 -11.32
CA ARG A 1169 -20.06 -18.61 -11.56
C ARG A 1169 -19.47 -18.36 -12.96
N LYS A 1170 -18.49 -19.15 -13.38
CA LYS A 1170 -17.83 -19.03 -14.71
C LYS A 1170 -18.61 -19.67 -15.86
N GLY A 1171 -19.75 -20.33 -15.60
CA GLY A 1171 -20.48 -21.12 -16.61
C GLY A 1171 -19.81 -22.46 -16.96
N ILE A 1172 -18.78 -22.87 -16.21
CA ILE A 1172 -18.11 -24.17 -16.35
C ILE A 1172 -19.06 -25.26 -15.80
N LYS A 1173 -19.06 -26.44 -16.44
CA LYS A 1173 -19.90 -27.57 -16.05
C LYS A 1173 -19.58 -28.05 -14.62
N GLU A 1174 -20.59 -28.00 -13.74
CA GLU A 1174 -20.55 -28.55 -12.38
C GLU A 1174 -20.17 -30.05 -12.38
N TYR A 1175 -19.28 -30.44 -11.48
CA TYR A 1175 -18.91 -31.84 -11.27
C TYR A 1175 -20.04 -32.62 -10.56
N GLY A 1176 -20.16 -33.91 -10.85
CA GLY A 1176 -21.22 -34.80 -10.34
C GLY A 1176 -22.60 -34.63 -11.00
N LYS A 1177 -22.91 -33.45 -11.54
CA LYS A 1177 -24.25 -33.13 -12.06
C LYS A 1177 -24.48 -33.64 -13.48
N LYS A 1178 -25.30 -34.68 -13.62
CA LYS A 1178 -25.78 -35.17 -14.92
C LYS A 1178 -26.78 -34.17 -15.50
N LEU A 1179 -26.49 -33.62 -16.68
CA LEU A 1179 -27.37 -32.66 -17.37
C LEU A 1179 -28.60 -33.32 -18.00
N VAL A 1180 -28.55 -34.64 -18.18
CA VAL A 1180 -29.60 -35.48 -18.77
C VAL A 1180 -29.54 -36.84 -18.06
N GLU A 1181 -30.64 -37.27 -17.43
CA GLU A 1181 -30.77 -38.64 -16.91
C GLU A 1181 -31.49 -39.58 -17.90
N PHE A 1182 -32.30 -39.05 -18.82
CA PHE A 1182 -32.98 -39.82 -19.86
C PHE A 1182 -32.76 -39.21 -21.25
N GLY A 1183 -31.64 -39.58 -21.86
CA GLY A 1183 -31.32 -39.26 -23.26
C GLY A 1183 -31.60 -40.42 -24.24
N GLU A 1184 -31.86 -41.62 -23.73
CA GLU A 1184 -32.13 -42.81 -24.55
C GLU A 1184 -33.60 -43.25 -24.48
N LYS A 1185 -34.08 -43.80 -25.60
CA LYS A 1185 -35.50 -43.93 -25.96
C LYS A 1185 -36.31 -44.75 -24.94
N GLN A 1186 -37.32 -44.14 -24.31
CA GLN A 1186 -38.31 -44.79 -23.43
C GLN A 1186 -39.22 -45.86 -24.10
N ARG A 1187 -38.83 -46.48 -25.22
CA ARG A 1187 -39.67 -47.41 -26.00
C ARG A 1187 -39.27 -48.89 -25.94
N THR A 1188 -38.23 -49.26 -25.18
CA THR A 1188 -37.70 -50.64 -25.18
C THR A 1188 -37.57 -51.31 -23.79
N LEU A 1189 -37.94 -50.65 -22.70
CA LEU A 1189 -37.89 -51.23 -21.33
C LEU A 1189 -39.13 -52.08 -20.95
N THR A 1190 -39.81 -52.67 -21.94
CA THR A 1190 -40.96 -53.58 -21.73
C THR A 1190 -40.87 -54.85 -22.59
N LYS A 1191 -39.67 -55.46 -22.67
CA LYS A 1191 -39.52 -56.86 -23.10
C LYS A 1191 -38.39 -57.56 -22.36
N ASN A 1192 -38.81 -58.53 -21.56
CA ASN A 1192 -38.03 -59.51 -20.79
C ASN A 1192 -37.17 -58.93 -19.65
N LYS A 1193 -37.52 -59.34 -18.42
CA LYS A 1193 -36.62 -59.37 -17.26
C LYS A 1193 -35.68 -60.56 -17.37
#